data_AF-A0A3M2F1T2-F1
#
_entry.id   AF-A0A3M2F1T2-F1
#
_cell.length_a   1.000
_cell.length_b   1.000
_cell.length_c   1.000
_cell.angle_alpha   90.00
_cell.angle_beta   90.00
_cell.angle_gamma   90.00
#
_symmetry.space_group_name_H-M   'P 1'
#
loop_
_entity.id
_entity.type
_entity.pdbx_description
1 polymer ?
#
loop_
_entity_poly.entity_id
_entity_poly.type
_entity_poly.pdbx_seq_one_letter_code
_entity_poly.pdbx_strand_id
1 'polypeptide(L)'
;MSEPHQYYIYLNNEIVGPLPAEAVRARKLDPNTYVCPAGTEEWVLLADIGELLPEPDATSSLPSPLVGSGAEIDITEKKKIFIIHGRGNTMHQAFGKLTSLLRCKLRYYQMNYYVDSENSEFTRYILYDAHSNPFLALIDKILAGKLVLSPLYPPPPDWVPDKSWTKLSEFKVSDKLGLYGAPMGTLEQKKVWVDRLYAQVYEEMGRRLNFSATLYPAFVDHLERFRDSLRPPDGGLYLEREYKDALRKAFSHSPEDGEAFIECLLELQRLGDAGGDLDTIASNALYGAWILQAWEAKYGSPPRYGRDFEFDFVNYHQSFLHLARHRNCEVYLPDFPMDAIPDLEEAARALVENGSFFVRIDDHHPMAPEKYELLENLKRNGLIGDYVMSGPLKGEEQPPEERTCGADLIHAEMLKKRGFDSPGLEELRRLAHQQDLHFIEDPDDRTHPDYLAIDLSKLIGSKHSRIDMAQQLMFVRSYEDMRNIMETTGWRAVVDRYEADLEKVLPKLEACIAAIEFVDPTETNGAAVPAALKGFGRIIKALSTRNIDLEALWLRYKGGAKPHRILLTLAPFQSRKEHRINVASAINYMKRFFRFDYFFYAWGANLLTTRRFNDTDQSLDLSTLMPILGGPGDGGHSSAATCKPPSNPRWPAEKFARLKKDNFLDYARYIADRIAEGTGKKIVSVRLLNRSTDADFPA
;
A
#
# COMPACT_ATOMS: atom_id res chain seq x y z
N MET A 1 2.12 -47.83 -7.30
CA MET A 1 2.76 -47.41 -6.05
C MET A 1 3.84 -46.44 -6.47
N SER A 2 3.74 -45.16 -6.10
CA SER A 2 4.81 -44.19 -6.33
C SER A 2 6.04 -44.61 -5.54
N GLU A 3 7.24 -44.44 -6.09
CA GLU A 3 8.46 -44.64 -5.32
C GLU A 3 8.45 -43.68 -4.11
N PRO A 4 8.92 -44.14 -2.93
CA PRO A 4 8.96 -43.29 -1.73
C PRO A 4 9.86 -42.07 -1.99
N HIS A 5 9.38 -40.88 -1.60
CA HIS A 5 10.16 -39.66 -1.72
C HIS A 5 11.49 -39.82 -0.96
N GLN A 6 12.58 -39.46 -1.63
CA GLN A 6 13.89 -39.36 -0.98
C GLN A 6 14.22 -37.90 -0.69
N TYR A 7 15.17 -37.66 0.21
CA TYR A 7 15.47 -36.35 0.77
C TYR A 7 16.96 -36.20 1.03
N TYR A 8 17.50 -35.04 0.69
CA TYR A 8 18.78 -34.58 1.21
C TYR A 8 18.53 -33.76 2.48
N ILE A 9 19.36 -33.92 3.50
CA ILE A 9 19.29 -33.15 4.74
C ILE A 9 20.57 -32.33 4.90
N TYR A 10 20.47 -31.10 5.39
CA TYR A 10 21.62 -30.26 5.71
C TYR A 10 21.90 -30.35 7.22
N LEU A 11 23.03 -30.94 7.59
CA LEU A 11 23.38 -31.16 8.99
C LEU A 11 24.89 -30.98 9.17
N ASN A 12 25.29 -30.22 10.20
CA ASN A 12 26.71 -29.98 10.54
C ASN A 12 27.54 -29.43 9.35
N ASN A 13 26.99 -28.49 8.59
CA ASN A 13 27.59 -27.94 7.38
C ASN A 13 27.80 -28.90 6.21
N GLU A 14 27.20 -30.10 6.25
CA GLU A 14 27.26 -31.09 5.17
C GLU A 14 25.87 -31.43 4.64
N ILE A 15 25.80 -31.83 3.37
CA ILE A 15 24.59 -32.37 2.74
C ILE A 15 24.65 -33.90 2.84
N VAL A 16 23.67 -34.50 3.51
CA VAL A 16 23.56 -35.94 3.72
C VAL A 16 22.34 -36.48 2.95
N GLY A 17 22.54 -37.45 2.05
CA GLY A 17 21.44 -38.08 1.31
C GLY A 17 21.83 -38.58 -0.08
N PRO A 18 20.85 -39.02 -0.90
CA PRO A 18 19.42 -38.99 -0.61
C PRO A 18 19.00 -40.09 0.40
N LEU A 19 18.05 -39.78 1.28
CA LEU A 19 17.52 -40.64 2.34
C LEU A 19 16.00 -40.82 2.14
N PRO A 20 15.42 -42.01 2.34
CA PRO A 20 13.97 -42.15 2.37
C PRO A 20 13.36 -41.39 3.57
N ALA A 21 12.10 -40.97 3.46
CA ALA A 21 11.37 -40.25 4.50
C ALA A 21 11.48 -40.91 5.89
N GLU A 22 11.40 -42.23 5.96
CA GLU A 22 11.55 -43.02 7.19
C GLU A 22 12.91 -42.81 7.86
N ALA A 23 13.99 -42.74 7.06
CA ALA A 23 15.34 -42.55 7.56
C ALA A 23 15.58 -41.11 8.03
N VAL A 24 14.89 -40.13 7.43
CA VAL A 24 14.90 -38.74 7.92
C VAL A 24 14.16 -38.65 9.25
N ARG A 25 12.94 -39.22 9.36
CA ARG A 25 12.16 -39.26 10.61
C ARG A 25 12.92 -39.94 11.76
N ALA A 26 13.58 -41.07 11.47
CA ALA A 26 14.33 -41.84 12.46
C ALA A 26 15.48 -41.03 13.11
N ARG A 27 15.97 -39.97 12.46
CA ARG A 27 17.04 -39.11 12.97
C ARG A 27 16.57 -38.08 14.01
N LYS A 28 15.26 -37.88 14.18
CA LYS A 28 14.68 -36.90 15.13
C LYS A 28 15.33 -35.51 15.01
N LEU A 29 15.47 -35.05 13.78
CA LEU A 29 16.11 -33.77 13.45
C LEU A 29 15.28 -32.59 14.01
N ASP A 30 15.95 -31.48 14.30
CA ASP A 30 15.28 -30.23 14.69
C ASP A 30 14.30 -29.80 13.58
N PRO A 31 13.09 -29.31 13.89
CA PRO A 31 12.13 -28.84 12.88
C PRO A 31 12.68 -27.75 11.95
N ASN A 32 13.70 -27.00 12.37
CA ASN A 32 14.39 -25.99 11.57
C ASN A 32 15.54 -26.57 10.72
N THR A 33 15.73 -27.89 10.71
CA THR A 33 16.71 -28.54 9.84
C THR A 33 16.25 -28.42 8.39
N TYR A 34 17.15 -28.00 7.48
CA TYR A 34 16.80 -27.94 6.07
C TYR A 34 16.81 -29.31 5.44
N VAL A 35 15.78 -29.53 4.64
CA VAL A 35 15.58 -30.73 3.83
C VAL A 35 15.32 -30.32 2.39
N CYS A 36 15.82 -31.10 1.45
CA CYS A 36 15.60 -30.91 0.03
C CYS A 36 15.04 -32.22 -0.56
N PRO A 37 13.77 -32.24 -1.01
CA PRO A 37 13.23 -33.40 -1.70
C PRO A 37 14.12 -33.77 -2.89
N ALA A 38 14.51 -35.04 -2.97
CA ALA A 38 15.35 -35.55 -4.04
C ALA A 38 14.66 -35.36 -5.39
N GLY A 39 15.41 -34.84 -6.36
CA GLY A 39 14.81 -34.40 -7.62
C GLY A 39 14.15 -33.01 -7.50
N THR A 40 14.52 -32.22 -6.50
CA THR A 40 14.30 -30.77 -6.44
C THR A 40 15.60 -30.09 -6.00
N GLU A 41 15.67 -28.77 -6.10
CA GLU A 41 16.68 -27.94 -5.42
C GLU A 41 16.06 -27.04 -4.35
N GLU A 42 14.83 -27.37 -3.95
CA GLU A 42 14.06 -26.60 -2.97
C GLU A 42 14.45 -27.06 -1.56
N TRP A 43 15.40 -26.35 -0.97
CA TRP A 43 15.68 -26.47 0.46
C TRP A 43 14.58 -25.78 1.26
N VAL A 44 13.80 -26.56 2.00
CA VAL A 44 12.73 -26.11 2.90
C VAL A 44 13.04 -26.53 4.34
N LEU A 45 12.36 -25.94 5.31
CA LEU A 45 12.49 -26.41 6.70
C LEU A 45 11.76 -27.77 6.83
N LEU A 46 12.29 -28.65 7.66
CA LEU A 46 11.66 -29.94 7.97
C LEU A 46 10.23 -29.75 8.50
N ALA A 47 9.99 -28.66 9.24
CA ALA A 47 8.68 -28.22 9.71
C ALA A 47 7.64 -28.03 8.59
N ASP A 48 8.09 -27.73 7.36
CA ASP A 48 7.21 -27.46 6.22
C ASP A 48 6.85 -28.73 5.43
N ILE A 49 7.47 -29.88 5.74
CA ILE A 49 7.19 -31.15 5.10
C ILE A 49 6.48 -32.08 6.08
N GLY A 50 5.14 -32.04 6.05
CA GLY A 50 4.29 -32.80 6.97
C GLY A 50 4.61 -34.30 7.04
N GLU A 51 5.03 -34.93 5.94
CA GLU A 51 5.41 -36.34 5.94
C GLU A 51 6.75 -36.63 6.64
N LEU A 52 7.62 -35.63 6.85
CA LEU A 52 8.88 -35.79 7.58
C LEU A 52 8.77 -35.47 9.06
N LEU A 53 7.62 -34.93 9.49
CA LEU A 53 7.34 -34.75 10.90
C LEU A 53 7.05 -36.10 11.56
N PRO A 54 7.47 -36.31 12.82
CA PRO A 54 7.06 -37.49 13.57
C PRO A 54 5.53 -37.52 13.64
N GLU A 55 4.93 -38.70 13.47
CA GLU A 55 3.49 -38.86 13.69
C GLU A 55 3.18 -38.39 15.12
N PRO A 56 2.16 -37.53 15.31
CA PRO A 56 1.82 -37.02 16.62
C PRO A 56 1.56 -38.21 17.53
N ASP A 57 2.36 -38.35 18.59
CA ASP A 57 2.09 -39.40 19.57
C ASP A 57 0.71 -39.10 20.19
N ALA A 58 -0.14 -40.12 20.32
CA ALA A 58 -1.51 -39.97 20.82
C ALA A 58 -1.60 -39.50 22.29
N THR A 59 -0.46 -39.18 22.92
CA THR A 59 -0.28 -38.70 24.29
C THR A 59 0.43 -37.33 24.37
N SER A 60 0.76 -36.70 23.23
CA SER A 60 1.57 -35.49 23.16
C SER A 60 0.72 -34.23 23.32
N SER A 61 0.44 -33.86 24.56
CA SER A 61 0.15 -32.48 24.93
C SER A 61 1.46 -31.68 24.96
N LEU A 62 2.04 -31.39 23.79
CA LEU A 62 3.24 -30.53 23.73
C LEU A 62 2.83 -29.09 24.01
N PRO A 63 3.41 -28.43 25.03
CA PRO A 63 3.23 -27.01 25.23
C PRO A 63 3.91 -26.23 24.11
N SER A 64 3.31 -25.11 23.73
CA SER A 64 3.84 -24.15 22.75
C SER A 64 5.30 -23.75 23.08
N PRO A 65 6.24 -23.76 22.12
CA PRO A 65 7.67 -23.55 22.37
C PRO A 65 8.08 -22.08 22.59
N LEU A 66 7.20 -21.23 23.11
CA LEU A 66 7.49 -19.81 23.37
C LEU A 66 7.19 -19.41 24.81
N VAL A 67 7.79 -20.07 25.80
CA VAL A 67 8.03 -19.44 27.12
C VAL A 67 9.31 -20.02 27.73
N GLY A 68 10.46 -19.49 27.30
CA GLY A 68 11.73 -19.63 28.03
C GLY A 68 11.89 -18.45 28.98
N SER A 69 11.66 -18.72 30.26
CA SER A 69 11.85 -17.84 31.41
C SER A 69 13.24 -17.19 31.48
N GLY A 70 13.29 -15.88 31.71
CA GLY A 70 14.56 -15.19 31.94
C GLY A 70 14.50 -13.73 32.39
N ALA A 71 13.31 -13.15 32.58
CA ALA A 71 13.05 -11.99 33.41
C ALA A 71 11.55 -12.04 33.74
N GLU A 72 11.17 -11.94 35.02
CA GLU A 72 9.80 -11.56 35.36
C GLU A 72 9.62 -10.11 34.89
N ILE A 73 9.33 -9.95 33.60
CA ILE A 73 8.67 -8.76 33.09
C ILE A 73 7.27 -8.84 33.70
N ASP A 74 6.86 -7.78 34.39
CA ASP A 74 5.49 -7.62 34.86
C ASP A 74 4.54 -7.72 33.65
N ILE A 75 4.01 -8.92 33.41
CA ILE A 75 3.18 -9.29 32.25
C ILE A 75 1.80 -8.63 32.28
N THR A 76 1.57 -7.71 33.23
CA THR A 76 0.28 -7.07 33.44
C THR A 76 -0.03 -6.00 32.40
N GLU A 77 0.97 -5.39 31.76
CA GLU A 77 0.71 -4.38 30.75
C GLU A 77 0.76 -4.92 29.32
N LYS A 78 -0.34 -4.66 28.59
CA LYS A 78 -0.53 -5.09 27.22
C LYS A 78 0.27 -4.20 26.25
N LYS A 79 0.86 -4.84 25.23
CA LYS A 79 1.52 -4.15 24.12
C LYS A 79 0.51 -3.30 23.35
N LYS A 80 0.91 -2.10 22.95
CA LYS A 80 0.04 -1.16 22.21
C LYS A 80 0.29 -1.26 20.70
N ILE A 81 -0.77 -1.44 19.93
CA ILE A 81 -0.74 -1.52 18.48
C ILE A 81 -1.44 -0.28 17.92
N PHE A 82 -0.69 0.58 17.24
CA PHE A 82 -1.23 1.75 16.56
C PHE A 82 -1.41 1.45 15.08
N ILE A 83 -2.64 1.59 14.59
CA ILE A 83 -2.96 1.22 13.22
C ILE A 83 -2.71 2.40 12.27
N ILE A 84 -1.91 2.14 11.24
CA ILE A 84 -1.71 3.03 10.09
C ILE A 84 -2.54 2.50 8.92
N HIS A 85 -3.38 3.34 8.33
CA HIS A 85 -4.03 3.01 7.06
C HIS A 85 -2.98 2.76 5.96
N GLY A 86 -3.07 1.59 5.30
CA GLY A 86 -2.25 1.23 4.15
C GLY A 86 -1.52 -0.10 4.28
N ARG A 87 -0.29 -0.15 3.76
CA ARG A 87 0.69 -1.21 3.93
C ARG A 87 2.02 -0.58 4.24
N GLY A 88 2.79 -1.25 5.07
CA GLY A 88 4.21 -0.99 5.12
C GLY A 88 4.98 -2.04 5.88
N ASN A 89 6.30 -1.83 5.95
CA ASN A 89 7.21 -2.73 6.63
C ASN A 89 8.22 -1.96 7.47
N THR A 90 8.67 -2.55 8.57
CA THR A 90 9.92 -2.14 9.21
C THR A 90 11.11 -2.59 8.37
N MET A 91 12.29 -2.00 8.59
CA MET A 91 13.54 -2.53 8.02
C MET A 91 13.83 -3.97 8.47
N HIS A 92 13.46 -4.34 9.71
CA HIS A 92 13.55 -5.72 10.19
C HIS A 92 12.69 -6.67 9.35
N GLN A 93 11.44 -6.28 9.05
CA GLN A 93 10.55 -7.03 8.17
C GLN A 93 11.04 -7.05 6.73
N ALA A 94 11.61 -5.95 6.21
CA ALA A 94 12.22 -5.90 4.88
C ALA A 94 13.40 -6.87 4.77
N PHE A 95 14.21 -7.00 5.84
CA PHE A 95 15.26 -8.02 5.91
C PHE A 95 14.65 -9.44 5.98
N GLY A 96 13.57 -9.64 6.72
CA GLY A 96 12.80 -10.90 6.66
C GLY A 96 12.31 -11.24 5.25
N LYS A 97 11.84 -10.25 4.48
CA LYS A 97 11.45 -10.43 3.08
C LYS A 97 12.61 -10.75 2.17
N LEU A 98 13.78 -10.15 2.40
CA LEU A 98 15.02 -10.52 1.70
C LEU A 98 15.32 -12.02 1.88
N THR A 99 15.24 -12.52 3.12
CA THR A 99 15.44 -13.95 3.40
C THR A 99 14.36 -14.84 2.78
N SER A 100 13.09 -14.41 2.84
CA SER A 100 11.96 -15.12 2.19
C SER A 100 12.14 -15.20 0.67
N LEU A 101 12.59 -14.11 0.05
CA LEU A 101 12.83 -14.06 -1.38
C LEU A 101 13.93 -15.04 -1.81
N LEU A 102 14.97 -15.20 -1.01
CA LEU A 102 15.98 -16.25 -1.25
C LEU A 102 15.36 -17.64 -1.20
N ARG A 103 14.33 -17.85 -0.37
CA ARG A 103 13.51 -19.07 -0.27
C ARG A 103 12.36 -19.14 -1.27
N CYS A 104 12.16 -18.14 -2.13
CA CYS A 104 10.98 -18.10 -3.01
C CYS A 104 10.86 -19.35 -3.87
N LYS A 105 9.63 -19.79 -4.10
CA LYS A 105 9.33 -21.00 -4.88
C LYS A 105 9.10 -20.60 -6.33
N LEU A 106 9.82 -21.25 -7.25
CA LEU A 106 9.68 -21.03 -8.68
C LEU A 106 9.34 -22.35 -9.36
N ARG A 107 8.28 -22.36 -10.17
CA ARG A 107 7.81 -23.54 -10.88
C ARG A 107 7.67 -23.26 -12.37
N TYR A 108 8.01 -24.26 -13.17
CA TYR A 108 7.76 -24.26 -14.60
C TYR A 108 6.63 -25.22 -14.92
N TYR A 109 5.57 -24.72 -15.54
CA TYR A 109 4.38 -25.52 -15.86
C TYR A 109 3.74 -25.04 -17.15
N GLN A 110 3.41 -25.97 -18.05
CA GLN A 110 2.81 -25.69 -19.35
C GLN A 110 3.49 -24.52 -20.08
N MET A 111 4.81 -24.58 -20.20
CA MET A 111 5.64 -23.55 -20.85
C MET A 111 5.66 -22.17 -20.16
N ASN A 112 5.23 -22.08 -18.89
CA ASN A 112 5.16 -20.81 -18.16
C ASN A 112 5.88 -20.90 -16.82
N TYR A 113 6.48 -19.78 -16.39
CA TYR A 113 7.08 -19.65 -15.07
C TYR A 113 6.08 -19.07 -14.08
N TYR A 114 6.04 -19.64 -12.88
CA TYR A 114 5.22 -19.22 -11.76
C TYR A 114 6.10 -19.00 -10.54
N VAL A 115 5.80 -17.97 -9.77
CA VAL A 115 6.37 -17.71 -8.45
C VAL A 115 5.25 -17.74 -7.41
N ASP A 116 5.55 -18.12 -6.17
CA ASP A 116 4.60 -17.97 -5.09
C ASP A 116 4.12 -16.51 -4.96
N SER A 117 2.82 -16.32 -4.69
CA SER A 117 2.19 -15.00 -4.75
C SER A 117 2.71 -14.06 -3.67
N GLU A 118 3.17 -14.58 -2.53
CA GLU A 118 3.77 -13.83 -1.43
C GLU A 118 5.04 -13.07 -1.87
N ASN A 119 5.93 -13.73 -2.61
CA ASN A 119 7.16 -13.12 -3.11
C ASN A 119 7.01 -12.47 -4.50
N SER A 120 5.85 -12.60 -5.14
CA SER A 120 5.70 -12.28 -6.56
C SER A 120 5.96 -10.83 -6.95
N GLU A 121 5.59 -9.86 -6.11
CA GLU A 121 5.86 -8.43 -6.36
C GLU A 121 7.37 -8.15 -6.39
N PHE A 122 8.10 -8.68 -5.40
CA PHE A 122 9.55 -8.55 -5.26
C PHE A 122 10.32 -9.29 -6.34
N THR A 123 9.98 -10.56 -6.57
CA THR A 123 10.59 -11.37 -7.64
C THR A 123 10.46 -10.68 -8.99
N ARG A 124 9.28 -10.12 -9.28
CA ARG A 124 9.07 -9.38 -10.52
C ARG A 124 9.90 -8.10 -10.56
N TYR A 125 9.96 -7.32 -9.48
CA TYR A 125 10.79 -6.09 -9.44
C TYR A 125 12.25 -6.42 -9.74
N ILE A 126 12.77 -7.48 -9.11
CA ILE A 126 14.17 -7.88 -9.30
C ILE A 126 14.42 -8.38 -10.72
N LEU A 127 13.58 -9.29 -11.22
CA LEU A 127 13.78 -9.91 -12.52
C LEU A 127 13.46 -9.00 -13.72
N TYR A 128 12.60 -7.99 -13.59
CA TYR A 128 12.16 -7.23 -14.77
C TYR A 128 12.93 -5.93 -14.97
N ASP A 129 13.66 -5.50 -13.95
CA ASP A 129 14.44 -4.29 -13.93
C ASP A 129 15.94 -4.60 -13.81
N ALA A 130 16.76 -3.59 -14.08
CA ALA A 130 18.21 -3.65 -13.89
C ALA A 130 18.54 -2.84 -12.65
N HIS A 131 19.41 -3.37 -11.79
CA HIS A 131 19.72 -2.82 -10.47
C HIS A 131 21.19 -2.44 -10.40
N SER A 132 21.47 -1.20 -9.98
CA SER A 132 22.82 -0.73 -9.69
C SER A 132 23.28 -1.14 -8.28
N ASN A 133 22.33 -1.42 -7.38
CA ASN A 133 22.63 -1.88 -6.04
C ASN A 133 23.25 -3.29 -6.08
N PRO A 134 24.43 -3.52 -5.49
CA PRO A 134 25.16 -4.78 -5.61
C PRO A 134 24.42 -5.96 -4.98
N PHE A 135 23.67 -5.77 -3.89
CA PHE A 135 22.92 -6.84 -3.24
C PHE A 135 21.72 -7.27 -4.08
N LEU A 136 20.97 -6.30 -4.62
CA LEU A 136 19.86 -6.59 -5.56
C LEU A 136 20.36 -7.32 -6.80
N ALA A 137 21.52 -6.94 -7.35
CA ALA A 137 22.12 -7.61 -8.49
C ALA A 137 22.54 -9.06 -8.19
N LEU A 138 22.99 -9.36 -6.97
CA LEU A 138 23.29 -10.72 -6.53
C LEU A 138 22.02 -11.56 -6.37
N ILE A 139 20.96 -10.98 -5.78
CA ILE A 139 19.66 -11.67 -5.64
C ILE A 139 19.05 -11.94 -7.03
N ASP A 140 19.17 -11.01 -7.98
CA ASP A 140 18.75 -11.18 -9.37
C ASP A 140 19.40 -12.42 -10.01
N LYS A 141 20.72 -12.62 -9.79
CA LYS A 141 21.43 -13.82 -10.24
C LYS A 141 20.90 -15.10 -9.56
N ILE A 142 20.57 -15.05 -8.27
CA ILE A 142 19.99 -16.21 -7.55
C ILE A 142 18.66 -16.61 -8.20
N LEU A 143 17.78 -15.64 -8.43
CA LEU A 143 16.48 -15.86 -9.07
C LEU A 143 16.62 -16.35 -10.52
N ALA A 144 17.58 -15.81 -11.28
CA ALA A 144 17.88 -16.29 -12.62
C ALA A 144 18.35 -17.75 -12.62
N GLY A 145 19.21 -18.14 -11.70
CA GLY A 145 19.61 -19.54 -11.51
C GLY A 145 18.41 -20.45 -11.24
N LYS A 146 17.51 -20.03 -10.33
CA LYS A 146 16.29 -20.79 -10.01
C LYS A 146 15.38 -20.94 -11.24
N LEU A 147 15.25 -19.90 -12.06
CA LEU A 147 14.49 -19.97 -13.30
C LEU A 147 15.09 -20.98 -14.28
N VAL A 148 16.41 -21.03 -14.44
CA VAL A 148 17.10 -22.01 -15.31
C VAL A 148 16.83 -23.45 -14.88
N LEU A 149 16.73 -23.67 -13.56
CA LEU A 149 16.51 -24.99 -12.98
C LEU A 149 15.04 -25.41 -12.94
N SER A 150 14.11 -24.46 -12.83
CA SER A 150 12.69 -24.79 -12.62
C SER A 150 12.07 -25.73 -13.68
N PRO A 151 12.45 -25.73 -14.97
CA PRO A 151 11.98 -26.73 -15.93
C PRO A 151 12.48 -28.16 -15.68
N LEU A 152 13.56 -28.30 -14.91
CA LEU A 152 14.21 -29.59 -14.60
C LEU A 152 13.57 -30.27 -13.40
N TYR A 153 12.79 -29.52 -12.63
CA TYR A 153 12.05 -29.96 -11.46
C TYR A 153 10.56 -29.68 -11.69
N PRO A 154 9.93 -30.42 -12.62
CA PRO A 154 8.53 -30.20 -12.92
C PRO A 154 7.70 -30.45 -11.66
N PRO A 155 6.61 -29.68 -11.47
CA PRO A 155 5.71 -29.92 -10.36
C PRO A 155 5.03 -31.30 -10.48
N PRO A 156 4.40 -31.80 -9.41
CA PRO A 156 3.61 -33.04 -9.46
C PRO A 156 2.63 -33.06 -10.65
N PRO A 157 2.31 -34.23 -11.24
CA PRO A 157 1.48 -34.31 -12.45
C PRO A 157 0.08 -33.69 -12.31
N ASP A 158 -0.46 -33.65 -11.10
CA ASP A 158 -1.76 -33.09 -10.72
C ASP A 158 -1.68 -31.62 -10.27
N TRP A 159 -0.49 -31.03 -10.23
CA TRP A 159 -0.31 -29.64 -9.85
C TRP A 159 -0.88 -28.70 -10.92
N VAL A 160 -1.72 -27.77 -10.47
CA VAL A 160 -2.27 -26.68 -11.26
C VAL A 160 -2.06 -25.39 -10.45
N PRO A 161 -1.58 -24.29 -11.08
CA PRO A 161 -1.44 -23.02 -10.38
C PRO A 161 -2.80 -22.55 -9.85
N ASP A 162 -2.87 -22.31 -8.54
CA ASP A 162 -4.02 -21.69 -7.89
C ASP A 162 -3.74 -20.22 -7.54
N LYS A 163 -4.55 -19.63 -6.66
CA LYS A 163 -4.40 -18.23 -6.21
C LYS A 163 -3.11 -17.96 -5.41
N SER A 164 -2.39 -18.99 -4.98
CA SER A 164 -1.09 -18.85 -4.30
C SER A 164 0.08 -18.76 -5.28
N TRP A 165 -0.18 -18.82 -6.59
CA TRP A 165 0.83 -18.73 -7.63
C TRP A 165 0.58 -17.57 -8.59
N THR A 166 1.65 -16.87 -8.90
CA THR A 166 1.64 -15.71 -9.78
C THR A 166 2.48 -16.02 -11.03
N LYS A 167 1.83 -15.99 -12.19
CA LYS A 167 2.50 -16.15 -13.49
C LYS A 167 3.49 -15.01 -13.75
N LEU A 168 4.70 -15.36 -14.19
CA LEU A 168 5.73 -14.43 -14.66
C LEU A 168 5.59 -14.16 -16.17
N SER A 169 6.10 -13.01 -16.61
CA SER A 169 6.11 -12.61 -18.01
C SER A 169 7.22 -13.34 -18.75
N GLU A 170 6.84 -14.18 -19.71
CA GLU A 170 7.78 -15.00 -20.49
C GLU A 170 8.85 -14.16 -21.18
N PHE A 171 8.45 -13.08 -21.86
CA PHE A 171 9.37 -12.17 -22.53
C PHE A 171 10.43 -11.59 -21.56
N LYS A 172 9.99 -11.16 -20.37
CA LYS A 172 10.91 -10.60 -19.36
C LYS A 172 11.85 -11.64 -18.78
N VAL A 173 11.36 -12.86 -18.56
CA VAL A 173 12.20 -13.98 -18.09
C VAL A 173 13.23 -14.34 -19.16
N SER A 174 12.82 -14.48 -20.42
CA SER A 174 13.72 -14.79 -21.52
C SER A 174 14.82 -13.74 -21.70
N ASP A 175 14.46 -12.45 -21.69
CA ASP A 175 15.43 -11.35 -21.75
C ASP A 175 16.45 -11.44 -20.62
N LYS A 176 15.98 -11.71 -19.39
CA LYS A 176 16.85 -11.81 -18.21
C LYS A 176 17.79 -13.01 -18.29
N LEU A 177 17.31 -14.17 -18.72
CA LEU A 177 18.14 -15.36 -18.91
C LEU A 177 19.17 -15.14 -20.03
N GLY A 178 18.80 -14.45 -21.10
CA GLY A 178 19.71 -14.03 -22.17
C GLY A 178 20.81 -13.09 -21.67
N LEU A 179 20.47 -12.11 -20.82
CA LEU A 179 21.42 -11.18 -20.22
C LEU A 179 22.53 -11.89 -19.44
N TYR A 180 22.20 -12.97 -18.73
CA TYR A 180 23.18 -13.77 -17.97
C TYR A 180 23.86 -14.87 -18.79
N GLY A 181 23.52 -15.02 -20.07
CA GLY A 181 24.07 -16.08 -20.92
C GLY A 181 23.70 -17.48 -20.43
N ALA A 182 22.48 -17.65 -19.91
CA ALA A 182 21.99 -18.94 -19.44
C ALA A 182 21.97 -19.96 -20.60
N PRO A 183 22.49 -21.18 -20.43
CA PRO A 183 22.56 -22.15 -21.51
C PRO A 183 21.17 -22.69 -21.86
N MET A 184 20.87 -22.78 -23.16
CA MET A 184 19.69 -23.50 -23.69
C MET A 184 19.91 -25.01 -23.80
N GLY A 185 21.07 -25.50 -23.34
CA GLY A 185 21.55 -26.85 -23.53
C GLY A 185 20.96 -27.91 -22.59
N THR A 186 21.70 -29.01 -22.41
CA THR A 186 21.28 -30.15 -21.60
C THR A 186 21.12 -29.82 -20.12
N LEU A 187 20.43 -30.70 -19.38
CA LEU A 187 20.32 -30.65 -17.91
C LEU A 187 21.69 -30.46 -17.25
N GLU A 188 22.69 -31.21 -17.68
CA GLU A 188 24.05 -31.14 -17.13
C GLU A 188 24.70 -29.78 -17.37
N GLN A 189 24.55 -29.23 -18.57
CA GLN A 189 25.08 -27.89 -18.89
C GLN A 189 24.42 -26.80 -18.05
N LYS A 190 23.10 -26.91 -17.80
CA LYS A 190 22.37 -25.98 -16.94
C LYS A 190 22.81 -26.10 -15.48
N LYS A 191 22.94 -27.32 -14.95
CA LYS A 191 23.41 -27.56 -13.57
C LYS A 191 24.82 -27.00 -13.34
N VAL A 192 25.77 -27.35 -14.21
CA VAL A 192 27.15 -26.83 -14.12
C VAL A 192 27.20 -25.29 -14.19
N TRP A 193 26.33 -24.68 -15.01
CA TRP A 193 26.24 -23.22 -15.08
C TRP A 193 25.66 -22.63 -13.80
N VAL A 194 24.58 -23.20 -13.25
CA VAL A 194 23.96 -22.71 -12.01
C VAL A 194 24.88 -22.91 -10.81
N ASP A 195 25.53 -24.06 -10.67
CA ASP A 195 26.49 -24.33 -9.60
C ASP A 195 27.62 -23.29 -9.59
N ARG A 196 28.16 -22.98 -10.77
CA ARG A 196 29.18 -21.92 -10.92
C ARG A 196 28.62 -20.55 -10.57
N LEU A 197 27.42 -20.22 -11.05
CA LEU A 197 26.78 -18.94 -10.75
C LEU A 197 26.55 -18.76 -9.25
N TYR A 198 26.03 -19.79 -8.59
CA TYR A 198 25.75 -19.79 -7.16
C TYR A 198 27.02 -19.72 -6.33
N ALA A 199 28.07 -20.48 -6.68
CA ALA A 199 29.37 -20.37 -6.02
C ALA A 199 29.90 -18.92 -6.08
N GLN A 200 29.87 -18.28 -7.26
CA GLN A 200 30.29 -16.89 -7.42
C GLN A 200 29.43 -15.91 -6.61
N VAL A 201 28.11 -16.12 -6.60
CA VAL A 201 27.19 -15.25 -5.86
C VAL A 201 27.42 -15.39 -4.35
N TYR A 202 27.53 -16.61 -3.82
CA TYR A 202 27.73 -16.82 -2.39
C TYR A 202 29.11 -16.36 -1.92
N GLU A 203 30.15 -16.53 -2.73
CA GLU A 203 31.48 -15.98 -2.45
C GLU A 203 31.44 -14.45 -2.37
N GLU A 204 30.88 -13.78 -3.37
CA GLU A 204 30.82 -12.32 -3.43
C GLU A 204 29.91 -11.73 -2.34
N MET A 205 28.77 -12.37 -2.08
CA MET A 205 27.86 -11.98 -1.01
C MET A 205 28.50 -12.19 0.37
N GLY A 206 29.15 -13.34 0.57
CA GLY A 206 29.89 -13.65 1.77
C GLY A 206 31.01 -12.64 2.04
N ARG A 207 31.77 -12.26 1.02
CA ARG A 207 32.78 -11.20 1.11
C ARG A 207 32.19 -9.87 1.59
N ARG A 208 31.02 -9.47 1.07
CA ARG A 208 30.34 -8.21 1.47
C ARG A 208 29.75 -8.25 2.87
N LEU A 209 29.31 -9.43 3.32
CA LEU A 209 28.70 -9.64 4.64
C LEU A 209 29.69 -10.12 5.72
N ASN A 210 30.99 -10.16 5.42
CA ASN A 210 32.03 -10.72 6.29
C ASN A 210 31.80 -12.18 6.71
N PHE A 211 31.31 -13.01 5.81
CA PHE A 211 30.95 -14.39 6.10
C PHE A 211 31.45 -15.35 5.03
N SER A 212 31.85 -16.55 5.45
CA SER A 212 32.23 -17.63 4.53
C SER A 212 31.11 -18.66 4.49
N ALA A 213 30.27 -18.61 3.46
CA ALA A 213 29.41 -19.73 3.06
C ALA A 213 29.66 -20.09 1.61
N THR A 214 29.72 -21.40 1.38
CA THR A 214 29.78 -22.00 0.04
C THR A 214 28.46 -22.65 -0.37
N LEU A 215 27.50 -22.75 0.55
CA LEU A 215 26.22 -23.45 0.36
C LEU A 215 25.03 -22.56 0.69
N TYR A 216 23.93 -22.79 -0.03
CA TYR A 216 22.69 -22.03 0.10
C TYR A 216 22.06 -22.06 1.52
N PRO A 217 21.88 -23.22 2.18
CA PRO A 217 21.30 -23.25 3.53
C PRO A 217 22.15 -22.47 4.55
N ALA A 218 23.47 -22.66 4.51
CA ALA A 218 24.43 -21.91 5.35
C ALA A 218 24.28 -20.39 5.19
N PHE A 219 24.05 -19.96 3.96
CA PHE A 219 23.88 -18.56 3.61
C PHE A 219 22.58 -17.98 4.17
N VAL A 220 21.45 -18.67 4.00
CA VAL A 220 20.16 -18.23 4.55
C VAL A 220 20.21 -18.21 6.08
N ASP A 221 20.78 -19.24 6.72
CA ASP A 221 20.95 -19.30 8.17
C ASP A 221 21.85 -18.20 8.73
N HIS A 222 22.88 -17.82 7.97
CA HIS A 222 23.69 -16.68 8.33
C HIS A 222 22.90 -15.38 8.26
N LEU A 223 22.13 -15.15 7.21
CA LEU A 223 21.30 -13.95 7.09
C LEU A 223 20.25 -13.84 8.20
N GLU A 224 19.62 -14.96 8.58
CA GLU A 224 18.65 -14.96 9.69
C GLU A 224 19.33 -14.67 11.03
N ARG A 225 20.47 -15.31 11.32
CA ARG A 225 21.26 -14.99 12.52
C ARG A 225 21.78 -13.57 12.51
N PHE A 226 22.16 -13.05 11.35
CA PHE A 226 22.60 -11.66 11.21
C PHE A 226 21.45 -10.70 11.45
N ARG A 227 20.27 -10.94 10.86
CA ARG A 227 19.07 -10.16 11.15
C ARG A 227 18.71 -10.20 12.63
N ASP A 228 18.77 -11.36 13.26
CA ASP A 228 18.38 -11.53 14.66
C ASP A 228 19.42 -10.92 15.63
N SER A 229 20.69 -10.83 15.23
CA SER A 229 21.73 -10.12 16.00
C SER A 229 21.59 -8.59 15.96
N LEU A 230 20.79 -8.07 15.02
CA LEU A 230 20.40 -6.65 14.97
C LEU A 230 19.22 -6.34 15.90
N ARG A 231 18.84 -7.22 16.82
CA ARG A 231 17.82 -6.92 17.84
C ARG A 231 18.43 -6.30 19.09
N PRO A 232 17.69 -5.42 19.79
CA PRO A 232 18.08 -4.95 21.11
C PRO A 232 18.22 -6.11 22.11
N PRO A 233 19.21 -6.07 23.03
CA PRO A 233 19.38 -7.11 24.06
C PRO A 233 18.20 -7.24 25.02
N ASP A 234 17.42 -6.16 25.22
CA ASP A 234 16.26 -6.10 26.09
C ASP A 234 14.95 -6.57 25.41
N GLY A 235 15.06 -7.14 24.21
CA GLY A 235 13.93 -7.61 23.40
C GLY A 235 13.31 -6.50 22.55
N GLY A 236 12.30 -6.88 21.76
CA GLY A 236 11.66 -5.97 20.80
C GLY A 236 12.50 -5.72 19.54
N LEU A 237 12.37 -4.52 18.99
CA LEU A 237 13.00 -4.04 17.76
C LEU A 237 13.57 -2.64 17.96
N TYR A 238 14.64 -2.32 17.24
CA TYR A 238 15.11 -0.94 17.11
C TYR A 238 14.10 -0.09 16.34
N LEU A 239 14.09 1.21 16.62
CA LEU A 239 13.48 2.18 15.71
C LEU A 239 14.23 2.18 14.37
N GLU A 240 13.59 2.65 13.29
CA GLU A 240 14.16 2.62 11.93
C GLU A 240 15.54 3.31 11.87
N ARG A 241 15.70 4.44 12.58
CA ARG A 241 17.00 5.14 12.70
C ARG A 241 18.05 4.28 13.40
N GLU A 242 17.71 3.73 14.55
CA GLU A 242 18.63 2.89 15.36
C GLU A 242 19.00 1.61 14.61
N TYR A 243 18.07 1.04 13.83
CA TYR A 243 18.31 -0.14 13.00
C TYR A 243 19.29 0.14 11.87
N LYS A 244 19.19 1.32 11.22
CA LYS A 244 20.19 1.79 10.23
C LYS A 244 21.57 1.94 10.88
N ASP A 245 21.64 2.49 12.08
CA ASP A 245 22.90 2.65 12.80
C ASP A 245 23.50 1.31 13.26
N ALA A 246 22.65 0.35 13.68
CA ALA A 246 23.06 -1.02 13.97
C ALA A 246 23.64 -1.72 12.73
N LEU A 247 23.01 -1.54 11.56
CA LEU A 247 23.54 -2.04 10.29
C LEU A 247 24.87 -1.39 9.93
N ARG A 248 25.00 -0.06 9.98
CA ARG A 248 26.29 0.63 9.73
C ARG A 248 27.40 0.09 10.63
N LYS A 249 27.09 -0.14 11.90
CA LYS A 249 28.02 -0.70 12.87
C LYS A 249 28.41 -2.14 12.51
N ALA A 250 27.45 -2.98 12.12
CA ALA A 250 27.72 -4.34 11.67
C ALA A 250 28.60 -4.39 10.42
N PHE A 251 28.48 -3.38 9.55
CA PHE A 251 29.29 -3.21 8.35
C PHE A 251 30.51 -2.31 8.56
N SER A 252 30.99 -2.06 9.78
CA SER A 252 32.10 -1.12 10.03
C SER A 252 33.39 -1.45 9.26
N HIS A 253 33.58 -2.71 8.87
CA HIS A 253 34.67 -3.19 8.02
C HIS A 253 34.59 -2.76 6.54
N SER A 254 33.40 -2.40 6.05
CA SER A 254 33.10 -2.00 4.67
C SER A 254 31.88 -1.06 4.65
N PRO A 255 32.07 0.24 4.96
CA PRO A 255 30.98 1.20 5.06
C PRO A 255 30.15 1.34 3.77
N GLU A 256 30.80 1.23 2.60
CA GLU A 256 30.12 1.27 1.30
C GLU A 256 29.15 0.11 1.12
N ASP A 257 29.54 -1.11 1.54
CA ASP A 257 28.64 -2.27 1.54
C ASP A 257 27.51 -2.10 2.56
N GLY A 258 27.78 -1.47 3.71
CA GLY A 258 26.77 -1.13 4.70
C GLY A 258 25.67 -0.22 4.17
N GLU A 259 26.03 0.89 3.52
CA GLU A 259 25.06 1.78 2.91
C GLU A 259 24.33 1.10 1.74
N ALA A 260 25.03 0.35 0.89
CA ALA A 260 24.40 -0.42 -0.18
C ALA A 260 23.41 -1.46 0.36
N PHE A 261 23.70 -2.10 1.50
CA PHE A 261 22.77 -3.04 2.11
C PHE A 261 21.55 -2.33 2.71
N ILE A 262 21.75 -1.18 3.36
CA ILE A 262 20.65 -0.32 3.84
C ILE A 262 19.75 0.11 2.68
N GLU A 263 20.32 0.61 1.59
CA GLU A 263 19.57 0.99 0.38
C GLU A 263 18.79 -0.20 -0.20
N CYS A 264 19.38 -1.40 -0.21
CA CYS A 264 18.69 -2.63 -0.63
C CYS A 264 17.44 -2.89 0.24
N LEU A 265 17.58 -2.80 1.57
CA LEU A 265 16.46 -2.99 2.49
C LEU A 265 15.40 -1.88 2.37
N LEU A 266 15.81 -0.63 2.17
CA LEU A 266 14.90 0.50 1.95
C LEU A 266 14.11 0.33 0.65
N GLU A 267 14.71 -0.19 -0.42
CA GLU A 267 13.99 -0.51 -1.65
C GLU A 267 12.96 -1.63 -1.43
N LEU A 268 13.31 -2.66 -0.66
CA LEU A 268 12.37 -3.72 -0.30
C LEU A 268 11.23 -3.21 0.61
N GLN A 269 11.52 -2.30 1.53
CA GLN A 269 10.53 -1.63 2.36
C GLN A 269 9.55 -0.85 1.46
N ARG A 270 10.09 0.02 0.59
CA ARG A 270 9.34 0.87 -0.36
C ARG A 270 8.39 0.11 -1.28
N LEU A 271 8.77 -1.10 -1.71
CA LEU A 271 7.91 -1.94 -2.54
C LEU A 271 6.70 -2.47 -1.78
N GLY A 272 6.84 -2.72 -0.48
CA GLY A 272 5.73 -3.15 0.36
C GLY A 272 4.89 -1.99 0.92
N ASP A 273 5.35 -0.76 0.76
CA ASP A 273 4.71 0.45 1.29
C ASP A 273 3.66 1.01 0.31
N ALA A 274 2.43 1.24 0.80
CA ALA A 274 1.31 1.79 0.03
C ALA A 274 0.21 2.38 0.94
N GLY A 275 -0.67 3.22 0.40
CA GLY A 275 -1.82 3.78 1.16
C GLY A 275 -1.40 4.84 2.19
N GLY A 276 -2.32 5.27 3.05
CA GLY A 276 -2.06 6.28 4.09
C GLY A 276 -1.88 7.71 3.54
N ASP A 277 -2.28 8.69 4.34
CA ASP A 277 -2.06 10.12 4.10
C ASP A 277 -1.36 10.75 5.32
N LEU A 278 -1.22 12.08 5.30
CA LEU A 278 -0.56 12.79 6.39
C LEU A 278 -1.37 12.71 7.68
N ASP A 279 -2.70 12.67 7.62
CA ASP A 279 -3.53 12.64 8.82
C ASP A 279 -3.35 11.34 9.58
N THR A 280 -3.40 10.20 8.87
CA THR A 280 -3.09 8.89 9.45
C THR A 280 -1.68 8.86 10.07
N ILE A 281 -0.67 9.41 9.39
CA ILE A 281 0.72 9.37 9.89
C ILE A 281 0.89 10.30 11.10
N ALA A 282 0.36 11.51 11.04
CA ALA A 282 0.40 12.46 12.14
C ALA A 282 -0.35 11.90 13.36
N SER A 283 -1.54 11.34 13.15
CA SER A 283 -2.30 10.63 14.17
C SER A 283 -1.48 9.56 14.90
N ASN A 284 -0.79 8.70 14.15
CA ASN A 284 0.06 7.66 14.70
C ASN A 284 1.33 8.22 15.38
N ALA A 285 1.89 9.31 14.86
CA ALA A 285 3.00 10.01 15.50
C ALA A 285 2.59 10.63 16.85
N LEU A 286 1.38 11.20 16.95
CA LEU A 286 0.82 11.76 18.18
C LEU A 286 0.54 10.66 19.21
N TYR A 287 0.00 9.52 18.79
CA TYR A 287 -0.09 8.31 19.63
C TYR A 287 1.29 7.82 20.11
N GLY A 288 2.27 7.80 19.21
CA GLY A 288 3.68 7.51 19.52
C GLY A 288 4.24 8.46 20.59
N ALA A 289 4.00 9.76 20.44
CA ALA A 289 4.46 10.78 21.38
C ALA A 289 3.80 10.64 22.75
N TRP A 290 2.50 10.31 22.76
CA TRP A 290 1.77 10.01 23.99
C TRP A 290 2.36 8.79 24.70
N ILE A 291 2.57 7.68 24.00
CA ILE A 291 3.04 6.45 24.67
C ILE A 291 4.45 6.62 25.22
N LEU A 292 5.35 7.30 24.50
CA LEU A 292 6.69 7.59 25.00
C LEU A 292 6.65 8.30 26.36
N GLN A 293 5.84 9.36 26.46
CA GLN A 293 5.75 10.18 27.66
C GLN A 293 4.97 9.50 28.79
N ALA A 294 3.83 8.89 28.48
CA ALA A 294 3.00 8.22 29.47
C ALA A 294 3.71 7.00 30.08
N TRP A 295 4.45 6.26 29.26
CA TRP A 295 5.22 5.10 29.70
C TRP A 295 6.43 5.53 30.53
N GLU A 296 7.18 6.54 30.09
CA GLU A 296 8.32 7.05 30.86
C GLU A 296 7.87 7.65 32.20
N ALA A 297 6.76 8.39 32.23
CA ALA A 297 6.19 8.91 33.47
C ALA A 297 5.77 7.80 34.45
N LYS A 298 5.30 6.65 33.94
CA LYS A 298 4.84 5.52 34.75
C LYS A 298 5.99 4.62 35.21
N TYR A 299 6.99 4.38 34.37
CA TYR A 299 8.03 3.37 34.60
C TYR A 299 9.44 3.92 34.79
N GLY A 300 9.66 5.21 34.54
CA GLY A 300 10.99 5.83 34.61
C GLY A 300 11.94 5.40 33.48
N SER A 301 11.43 4.76 32.43
CA SER A 301 12.18 4.34 31.24
C SER A 301 11.32 4.45 29.99
N PRO A 302 11.89 4.72 28.80
CA PRO A 302 11.12 4.77 27.56
C PRO A 302 10.60 3.39 27.14
N PRO A 303 9.47 3.31 26.42
CA PRO A 303 8.94 2.07 25.87
C PRO A 303 9.80 1.58 24.68
N ARG A 304 9.83 0.27 24.47
CA ARG A 304 10.56 -0.41 23.41
C ARG A 304 9.65 -0.77 22.24
N TYR A 305 10.02 -0.34 21.03
CA TYR A 305 9.30 -0.70 19.81
C TYR A 305 9.30 -2.22 19.58
N GLY A 306 8.21 -2.78 19.07
CA GLY A 306 8.00 -4.22 18.88
C GLY A 306 7.75 -5.03 20.16
N ARG A 307 8.06 -4.48 21.35
CA ARG A 307 7.77 -5.10 22.66
C ARG A 307 6.60 -4.42 23.36
N ASP A 308 6.72 -3.12 23.60
CA ASP A 308 5.79 -2.33 24.41
C ASP A 308 4.76 -1.60 23.52
N PHE A 309 5.19 -1.20 22.33
CA PHE A 309 4.32 -0.67 21.29
C PHE A 309 4.81 -1.02 19.88
N GLU A 310 3.92 -1.04 18.89
CA GLU A 310 4.31 -1.05 17.48
C GLU A 310 3.26 -0.41 16.57
N PHE A 311 3.66 -0.14 15.34
CA PHE A 311 2.74 0.23 14.27
C PHE A 311 2.38 -1.02 13.46
N ASP A 312 1.09 -1.18 13.17
CA ASP A 312 0.60 -2.17 12.22
C ASP A 312 -0.24 -1.51 11.13
N PHE A 313 -0.52 -2.23 10.05
CA PHE A 313 -1.14 -1.67 8.86
C PHE A 313 -2.44 -2.35 8.49
N VAL A 314 -3.44 -1.55 8.12
CA VAL A 314 -4.68 -2.07 7.53
C VAL A 314 -5.08 -1.27 6.30
N ASN A 315 -5.37 -1.93 5.17
CA ASN A 315 -5.92 -1.23 4.01
C ASN A 315 -7.44 -1.13 4.09
N TYR A 316 -7.98 -0.13 3.39
CA TYR A 316 -9.41 -0.06 3.14
C TYR A 316 -9.89 -1.35 2.47
N HIS A 317 -11.02 -1.86 2.94
CA HIS A 317 -11.66 -3.09 2.49
C HIS A 317 -10.88 -4.39 2.80
N GLN A 318 -9.80 -4.33 3.58
CA GLN A 318 -9.22 -5.54 4.18
C GLN A 318 -9.93 -5.89 5.48
N SER A 319 -10.08 -7.20 5.70
CA SER A 319 -10.59 -7.74 6.94
C SER A 319 -9.70 -7.37 8.12
N PHE A 320 -10.31 -6.95 9.22
CA PHE A 320 -9.61 -6.67 10.47
C PHE A 320 -9.22 -7.94 11.24
N LEU A 321 -9.69 -9.12 10.82
CA LEU A 321 -9.38 -10.39 11.48
C LEU A 321 -7.88 -10.69 11.58
N HIS A 322 -7.06 -10.18 10.65
CA HIS A 322 -5.62 -10.40 10.72
C HIS A 322 -4.99 -9.77 11.99
N LEU A 323 -5.64 -8.77 12.61
CA LEU A 323 -5.18 -8.17 13.87
C LEU A 323 -5.26 -9.16 15.04
N ALA A 324 -6.05 -10.24 14.93
CA ALA A 324 -6.10 -11.32 15.92
C ALA A 324 -4.77 -12.08 16.06
N ARG A 325 -3.80 -11.87 15.14
CA ARG A 325 -2.41 -12.33 15.32
C ARG A 325 -1.74 -11.71 16.54
N HIS A 326 -2.19 -10.52 16.94
CA HIS A 326 -1.73 -9.84 18.14
C HIS A 326 -2.47 -10.40 19.35
N ARG A 327 -1.72 -10.98 20.29
CA ARG A 327 -2.25 -11.56 21.52
C ARG A 327 -1.93 -10.66 22.70
N ASN A 328 -2.90 -10.51 23.61
CA ASN A 328 -2.77 -9.68 24.80
C ASN A 328 -2.32 -8.23 24.48
N CYS A 329 -2.94 -7.63 23.46
CA CYS A 329 -2.60 -6.29 22.99
C CYS A 329 -3.75 -5.28 23.16
N GLU A 330 -3.39 -4.01 23.16
CA GLU A 330 -4.27 -2.84 23.12
C GLU A 330 -4.21 -2.22 21.73
N VAL A 331 -5.32 -2.21 20.99
CA VAL A 331 -5.36 -1.72 19.60
C VAL A 331 -6.00 -0.34 19.53
N TYR A 332 -5.33 0.59 18.85
CA TYR A 332 -5.78 1.97 18.62
C TYR A 332 -5.93 2.21 17.13
N LEU A 333 -7.08 2.71 16.73
CA LEU A 333 -7.46 2.87 15.33
C LEU A 333 -7.76 4.34 15.03
N PRO A 334 -6.74 5.13 14.66
CA PRO A 334 -6.96 6.48 14.19
C PRO A 334 -7.30 6.53 12.70
N ASP A 335 -8.11 7.53 12.34
CA ASP A 335 -8.31 7.97 10.95
C ASP A 335 -8.68 6.82 10.02
N PHE A 336 -9.80 6.16 10.34
CA PHE A 336 -10.24 4.98 9.59
C PHE A 336 -11.75 5.04 9.36
N PRO A 337 -12.24 5.13 8.10
CA PRO A 337 -13.65 5.23 7.79
C PRO A 337 -14.38 3.93 8.17
N MET A 338 -15.19 3.98 9.22
CA MET A 338 -15.89 2.79 9.76
C MET A 338 -16.85 2.12 8.78
N ASP A 339 -17.37 2.89 7.82
CA ASP A 339 -18.19 2.40 6.70
C ASP A 339 -17.41 1.40 5.82
N ALA A 340 -16.08 1.55 5.72
CA ALA A 340 -15.25 0.74 4.84
C ALA A 340 -14.86 -0.63 5.43
N ILE A 341 -15.21 -0.90 6.69
CA ILE A 341 -14.85 -2.13 7.41
C ILE A 341 -16.07 -3.08 7.41
N PRO A 342 -16.02 -4.18 6.63
CA PRO A 342 -17.16 -5.09 6.52
C PRO A 342 -17.35 -6.00 7.74
N ASP A 343 -16.28 -6.28 8.49
CA ASP A 343 -16.19 -7.35 9.49
C ASP A 343 -15.83 -6.85 10.91
N LEU A 344 -16.13 -5.58 11.21
CA LEU A 344 -15.72 -4.94 12.47
C LEU A 344 -16.14 -5.73 13.72
N GLU A 345 -17.37 -6.25 13.76
CA GLU A 345 -17.84 -7.05 14.90
C GLU A 345 -17.08 -8.38 15.04
N GLU A 346 -16.88 -9.09 13.92
CA GLU A 346 -16.16 -10.37 13.90
C GLU A 346 -14.71 -10.17 14.37
N ALA A 347 -14.06 -9.13 13.87
CA ALA A 347 -12.71 -8.77 14.28
C ALA A 347 -12.61 -8.36 15.76
N ALA A 348 -13.58 -7.59 16.28
CA ALA A 348 -13.60 -7.21 17.68
C ALA A 348 -13.75 -8.44 18.60
N ARG A 349 -14.60 -9.41 18.24
CA ARG A 349 -14.73 -10.68 18.96
C ARG A 349 -13.44 -11.49 18.92
N ALA A 350 -12.85 -11.65 17.74
CA ALA A 350 -11.59 -12.39 17.57
C ALA A 350 -10.44 -11.77 18.36
N LEU A 351 -10.39 -10.44 18.48
CA LEU A 351 -9.40 -9.76 19.34
C LEU A 351 -9.62 -10.11 20.81
N VAL A 352 -10.85 -9.98 21.32
CA VAL A 352 -11.20 -10.30 22.71
C VAL A 352 -10.85 -11.75 23.06
N GLU A 353 -11.14 -12.68 22.16
CA GLU A 353 -10.77 -14.10 22.31
C GLU A 353 -9.26 -14.33 22.42
N ASN A 354 -8.44 -13.48 21.78
CA ASN A 354 -6.98 -13.50 21.87
C ASN A 354 -6.41 -12.64 23.01
N GLY A 355 -7.27 -12.18 23.93
CA GLY A 355 -6.88 -11.30 25.04
C GLY A 355 -6.56 -9.86 24.61
N SER A 356 -6.77 -9.54 23.33
CA SER A 356 -6.59 -8.22 22.76
C SER A 356 -7.92 -7.46 22.71
N PHE A 357 -7.90 -6.14 22.51
CA PHE A 357 -9.15 -5.39 22.35
C PHE A 357 -8.89 -4.05 21.66
N PHE A 358 -9.87 -3.53 20.94
CA PHE A 358 -9.86 -2.15 20.47
C PHE A 358 -10.06 -1.24 21.69
N VAL A 359 -9.01 -0.53 22.11
CA VAL A 359 -9.10 0.44 23.21
C VAL A 359 -9.85 1.67 22.74
N ARG A 360 -9.51 2.13 21.53
CA ARG A 360 -9.98 3.40 21.00
C ARG A 360 -10.08 3.41 19.48
N ILE A 361 -11.17 3.99 18.99
CA ILE A 361 -11.39 4.28 17.58
C ILE A 361 -11.63 5.79 17.43
N ASP A 362 -10.80 6.48 16.65
CA ASP A 362 -10.90 7.91 16.41
C ASP A 362 -11.06 8.15 14.91
N ASP A 363 -12.17 8.75 14.49
CA ASP A 363 -12.43 8.96 13.07
C ASP A 363 -13.22 10.25 12.81
N HIS A 364 -12.97 10.86 11.66
CA HIS A 364 -13.59 12.11 11.22
C HIS A 364 -14.35 11.95 9.89
N HIS A 365 -14.32 10.77 9.29
CA HIS A 365 -15.01 10.50 8.04
C HIS A 365 -16.54 10.51 8.22
N PRO A 366 -17.31 10.86 7.17
CA PRO A 366 -18.76 10.73 7.21
C PRO A 366 -19.18 9.27 7.44
N MET A 367 -20.17 9.06 8.31
CA MET A 367 -20.57 7.72 8.74
C MET A 367 -22.08 7.50 8.61
N ALA A 368 -22.47 6.29 8.22
CA ALA A 368 -23.88 5.91 8.16
C ALA A 368 -24.48 5.69 9.58
N PRO A 369 -25.77 6.03 9.82
CA PRO A 369 -26.41 5.84 11.12
C PRO A 369 -26.30 4.41 11.67
N GLU A 370 -26.39 3.40 10.81
CA GLU A 370 -26.31 1.99 11.19
C GLU A 370 -24.92 1.63 11.75
N LYS A 371 -23.87 2.33 11.32
CA LYS A 371 -22.51 2.13 11.83
C LYS A 371 -22.32 2.77 13.20
N TYR A 372 -22.98 3.89 13.48
CA TYR A 372 -23.05 4.43 14.85
C TYR A 372 -23.72 3.44 15.80
N GLU A 373 -24.87 2.88 15.40
CA GLU A 373 -25.56 1.86 16.19
C GLU A 373 -24.69 0.62 16.44
N LEU A 374 -23.94 0.18 15.42
CA LEU A 374 -22.98 -0.91 15.56
C LEU A 374 -21.91 -0.59 16.61
N LEU A 375 -21.24 0.58 16.54
CA LEU A 375 -20.21 0.98 17.50
C LEU A 375 -20.74 1.05 18.93
N GLU A 376 -21.93 1.64 19.13
CA GLU A 376 -22.59 1.68 20.43
C GLU A 376 -22.89 0.27 20.97
N ASN A 377 -23.37 -0.63 20.11
CA ASN A 377 -23.62 -2.02 20.50
C ASN A 377 -22.32 -2.76 20.85
N LEU A 378 -21.25 -2.58 20.08
CA LEU A 378 -19.94 -3.18 20.37
C LEU A 378 -19.38 -2.68 21.71
N LYS A 379 -19.47 -1.37 21.97
CA LYS A 379 -19.05 -0.75 23.24
C LYS A 379 -19.87 -1.28 24.43
N ARG A 380 -21.19 -1.31 24.30
CA ARG A 380 -22.10 -1.84 25.33
C ARG A 380 -21.84 -3.31 25.65
N ASN A 381 -21.46 -4.09 24.64
CA ASN A 381 -21.12 -5.51 24.79
C ASN A 381 -19.67 -5.74 25.26
N GLY A 382 -18.88 -4.68 25.51
CA GLY A 382 -17.50 -4.77 25.96
C GLY A 382 -16.53 -5.32 24.90
N LEU A 383 -16.89 -5.26 23.62
CA LEU A 383 -16.05 -5.71 22.51
C LEU A 383 -15.06 -4.64 22.05
N ILE A 384 -15.37 -3.38 22.30
CA ILE A 384 -14.49 -2.22 22.11
C ILE A 384 -14.52 -1.33 23.35
N GLY A 385 -13.49 -0.51 23.52
CA GLY A 385 -13.42 0.54 24.55
C GLY A 385 -14.17 1.79 24.12
N ASP A 386 -13.46 2.91 24.04
CA ASP A 386 -14.05 4.19 23.63
C ASP A 386 -13.97 4.40 22.12
N TYR A 387 -14.79 5.32 21.63
CA TYR A 387 -14.65 5.83 20.29
C TYR A 387 -15.01 7.32 20.25
N VAL A 388 -14.40 8.08 19.34
CA VAL A 388 -14.69 9.49 19.09
C VAL A 388 -14.88 9.69 17.60
N MET A 389 -16.08 10.15 17.25
CA MET A 389 -16.46 10.47 15.88
C MET A 389 -16.72 11.96 15.79
N SER A 390 -16.07 12.63 14.84
CA SER A 390 -16.33 14.04 14.55
C SER A 390 -16.89 14.30 13.16
N GLY A 391 -16.94 13.28 12.30
CA GLY A 391 -17.50 13.42 10.94
C GLY A 391 -19.01 13.60 10.90
N PRO A 392 -19.55 14.20 9.82
CA PRO A 392 -20.99 14.33 9.63
C PRO A 392 -21.68 12.97 9.39
N LEU A 393 -23.01 12.96 9.39
CA LEU A 393 -23.72 11.84 8.77
C LEU A 393 -23.42 11.80 7.27
N LYS A 394 -23.42 10.60 6.71
CA LYS A 394 -23.19 10.40 5.27
C LYS A 394 -24.20 11.19 4.43
N GLY A 395 -23.68 12.05 3.56
CA GLY A 395 -24.48 12.94 2.70
C GLY A 395 -24.71 14.35 3.28
N GLU A 396 -24.26 14.61 4.52
CA GLU A 396 -24.26 15.94 5.13
C GLU A 396 -22.89 16.61 5.02
N GLU A 397 -22.85 17.94 5.07
CA GLU A 397 -21.61 18.74 5.13
C GLU A 397 -21.52 19.45 6.49
N GLN A 398 -20.33 19.45 7.09
CA GLN A 398 -20.02 20.28 8.24
C GLN A 398 -19.50 21.66 7.80
N PRO A 399 -19.82 22.72 8.56
CA PRO A 399 -19.24 24.03 8.32
C PRO A 399 -17.71 23.97 8.57
N PRO A 400 -16.89 24.71 7.80
CA PRO A 400 -15.42 24.60 7.86
C PRO A 400 -14.82 24.72 9.27
N GLU A 401 -15.40 25.56 10.12
CA GLU A 401 -14.96 25.81 11.50
C GLU A 401 -15.22 24.65 12.48
N GLU A 402 -16.10 23.72 12.14
CA GLU A 402 -16.41 22.52 12.92
C GLU A 402 -15.66 21.28 12.42
N ARG A 403 -15.04 21.37 11.22
CA ARG A 403 -14.31 20.25 10.63
C ARG A 403 -13.05 19.97 11.44
N THR A 404 -12.81 18.69 11.67
CA THR A 404 -11.61 18.17 12.33
C THR A 404 -11.06 17.02 11.51
N CYS A 405 -9.79 16.70 11.71
CA CYS A 405 -9.15 15.49 11.19
C CYS A 405 -8.78 14.54 12.34
N GLY A 406 -8.36 13.32 12.05
CA GLY A 406 -7.93 12.32 13.04
C GLY A 406 -6.82 12.84 13.97
N ALA A 407 -5.87 13.59 13.43
CA ALA A 407 -4.79 14.18 14.22
C ALA A 407 -5.31 15.19 15.26
N ASP A 408 -6.37 15.95 14.96
CA ASP A 408 -7.00 16.85 15.93
C ASP A 408 -7.60 16.08 17.11
N LEU A 409 -8.31 14.98 16.82
CA LEU A 409 -8.98 14.15 17.83
C LEU A 409 -7.97 13.57 18.82
N ILE A 410 -6.86 13.03 18.31
CA ILE A 410 -5.82 12.39 19.12
C ILE A 410 -5.02 13.43 19.89
N HIS A 411 -4.66 14.55 19.25
CA HIS A 411 -3.96 15.63 19.92
C HIS A 411 -4.75 16.14 21.12
N ALA A 412 -6.05 16.39 20.94
CA ALA A 412 -6.92 16.88 21.99
C ALA A 412 -7.01 15.90 23.18
N GLU A 413 -7.23 14.60 22.91
CA GLU A 413 -7.55 13.61 23.94
C GLU A 413 -6.33 12.96 24.59
N MET A 414 -5.25 12.76 23.83
CA MET A 414 -4.09 11.99 24.27
C MET A 414 -2.91 12.86 24.70
N LEU A 415 -2.81 14.08 24.17
CA LEU A 415 -1.70 14.99 24.48
C LEU A 415 -2.17 16.19 25.31
N LYS A 416 -3.02 17.05 24.74
CA LYS A 416 -3.41 18.33 25.33
C LYS A 416 -4.08 18.19 26.68
N LYS A 417 -5.13 17.36 26.78
CA LYS A 417 -5.84 17.10 28.05
C LYS A 417 -4.99 16.39 29.10
N ARG A 418 -3.90 15.72 28.68
CA ARG A 418 -3.03 14.93 29.55
C ARG A 418 -1.73 15.64 29.93
N GLY A 419 -1.47 16.83 29.40
CA GLY A 419 -0.25 17.59 29.68
C GLY A 419 1.01 17.04 29.00
N PHE A 420 0.85 16.26 27.92
CA PHE A 420 1.95 15.68 27.13
C PHE A 420 2.20 16.44 25.81
N ASP A 421 1.55 17.58 25.63
CA ASP A 421 1.63 18.39 24.42
C ASP A 421 2.94 19.18 24.34
N SER A 422 3.36 19.52 23.12
CA SER A 422 4.53 20.35 22.87
C SER A 422 4.34 21.21 21.61
N PRO A 423 5.05 22.35 21.48
CA PRO A 423 4.91 23.23 20.32
C PRO A 423 5.13 22.54 18.97
N GLY A 424 6.04 21.57 18.91
CA GLY A 424 6.27 20.77 17.70
C GLY A 424 5.10 19.85 17.35
N LEU A 425 4.48 19.21 18.34
CA LEU A 425 3.34 18.30 18.14
C LEU A 425 2.05 19.06 17.78
N GLU A 426 1.83 20.24 18.36
CA GLU A 426 0.76 21.15 17.95
C GLU A 426 0.94 21.60 16.50
N GLU A 427 2.16 21.92 16.07
CA GLU A 427 2.44 22.28 14.68
C GLU A 427 2.23 21.10 13.73
N LEU A 428 2.62 19.87 14.11
CA LEU A 428 2.34 18.67 13.33
C LEU A 428 0.83 18.46 13.14
N ARG A 429 0.05 18.56 14.24
CA ARG A 429 -1.42 18.51 14.18
C ARG A 429 -1.97 19.57 13.23
N ARG A 430 -1.50 20.82 13.35
CA ARG A 430 -1.93 21.92 12.48
C ARG A 430 -1.67 21.63 11.01
N LEU A 431 -0.48 21.13 10.66
CA LEU A 431 -0.11 20.81 9.28
C LEU A 431 -0.97 19.67 8.71
N ALA A 432 -1.25 18.63 9.51
CA ALA A 432 -2.14 17.54 9.12
C ALA A 432 -3.56 18.07 8.83
N HIS A 433 -4.12 18.86 9.75
CA HIS A 433 -5.44 19.50 9.59
C HIS A 433 -5.52 20.35 8.31
N GLN A 434 -4.53 21.20 8.05
CA GLN A 434 -4.51 22.05 6.85
C GLN A 434 -4.45 21.23 5.56
N GLN A 435 -3.66 20.15 5.54
CA GLN A 435 -3.52 19.31 4.35
C GLN A 435 -4.77 18.47 4.10
N ASP A 436 -5.30 17.83 5.15
CA ASP A 436 -6.44 16.92 5.07
C ASP A 436 -7.71 17.65 4.64
N LEU A 437 -8.00 18.79 5.28
CA LEU A 437 -9.18 19.61 4.97
C LEU A 437 -8.99 20.53 3.75
N HIS A 438 -7.86 20.42 3.05
CA HIS A 438 -7.53 21.19 1.86
C HIS A 438 -7.58 22.72 2.06
N PHE A 439 -7.15 23.21 3.21
CA PHE A 439 -7.15 24.65 3.56
C PHE A 439 -5.92 25.44 3.07
N ILE A 440 -4.96 24.77 2.42
CA ILE A 440 -3.74 25.40 1.92
C ILE A 440 -4.06 26.21 0.65
N GLU A 441 -4.03 27.54 0.76
CA GLU A 441 -4.40 28.46 -0.33
C GLU A 441 -3.45 28.36 -1.55
N ASP A 442 -2.14 28.28 -1.31
CA ASP A 442 -1.13 28.13 -2.36
C ASP A 442 -0.25 26.89 -2.12
N PRO A 443 -0.67 25.71 -2.59
CA PRO A 443 0.09 24.46 -2.42
C PRO A 443 1.32 24.37 -3.33
N ASP A 444 1.59 25.39 -4.15
CA ASP A 444 2.75 25.45 -5.06
C ASP A 444 3.86 26.39 -4.55
N ASP A 445 3.55 27.30 -3.61
CA ASP A 445 4.53 28.20 -2.98
C ASP A 445 5.32 27.53 -1.83
N ARG A 446 6.55 27.10 -2.12
CA ARG A 446 7.49 26.54 -1.13
C ARG A 446 7.81 27.47 0.05
N THR A 447 7.59 28.76 -0.09
CA THR A 447 7.86 29.75 0.97
C THR A 447 6.70 29.87 1.96
N HIS A 448 5.52 29.36 1.60
CA HIS A 448 4.35 29.35 2.47
C HIS A 448 4.58 28.44 3.69
N PRO A 449 4.23 28.87 4.92
CA PRO A 449 4.43 28.06 6.12
C PRO A 449 3.73 26.69 6.05
N ASP A 450 2.62 26.57 5.33
CA ASP A 450 1.91 25.28 5.21
C ASP A 450 2.46 24.35 4.14
N TYR A 451 3.45 24.80 3.36
CA TYR A 451 4.05 23.97 2.33
C TYR A 451 4.74 22.72 2.92
N LEU A 452 5.17 22.78 4.17
CA LEU A 452 5.70 21.61 4.86
C LEU A 452 4.70 20.44 4.88
N ALA A 453 3.40 20.71 4.98
CA ALA A 453 2.38 19.65 4.92
C ALA A 453 2.31 19.01 3.53
N ILE A 454 2.49 19.82 2.47
CA ILE A 454 2.59 19.35 1.09
C ILE A 454 3.85 18.50 0.89
N ASP A 455 5.00 18.91 1.44
CA ASP A 455 6.25 18.15 1.40
C ASP A 455 6.13 16.79 2.10
N LEU A 456 5.52 16.75 3.29
CA LEU A 456 5.26 15.49 3.99
C LEU A 456 4.30 14.59 3.18
N SER A 457 3.26 15.15 2.58
CA SER A 457 2.36 14.39 1.69
C SER A 457 3.08 13.85 0.45
N LYS A 458 4.00 14.63 -0.14
CA LYS A 458 4.85 14.18 -1.26
C LYS A 458 5.80 13.07 -0.85
N LEU A 459 6.33 13.11 0.37
CA LEU A 459 7.16 12.04 0.92
C LEU A 459 6.38 10.71 1.03
N ILE A 460 5.11 10.76 1.42
CA ILE A 460 4.23 9.58 1.37
C ILE A 460 4.03 9.10 -0.07
N GLY A 461 3.82 10.05 -0.99
CA GLY A 461 3.68 9.81 -2.44
C GLY A 461 4.93 9.21 -3.09
N SER A 462 6.12 9.52 -2.58
CA SER A 462 7.39 8.90 -3.01
C SER A 462 7.56 7.48 -2.51
N LYS A 463 6.56 6.95 -1.76
CA LYS A 463 6.54 5.67 -1.07
C LYS A 463 7.58 5.58 0.06
N HIS A 464 7.92 6.70 0.69
CA HIS A 464 8.76 6.65 1.88
C HIS A 464 8.10 5.83 3.00
N SER A 465 8.92 5.30 3.91
CA SER A 465 8.45 4.45 5.00
C SER A 465 7.56 5.22 5.96
N ARG A 466 6.31 4.78 6.08
CA ARG A 466 5.32 5.37 7.00
C ARG A 466 5.70 5.16 8.46
N ILE A 467 6.32 4.04 8.78
CA ILE A 467 6.88 3.78 10.11
C ILE A 467 8.03 4.74 10.40
N ASP A 468 8.96 4.93 9.47
CA ASP A 468 10.07 5.89 9.63
C ASP A 468 9.49 7.29 9.85
N MET A 469 8.49 7.71 9.07
CA MET A 469 7.82 9.01 9.26
C MET A 469 7.20 9.13 10.65
N ALA A 470 6.33 8.19 11.04
CA ALA A 470 5.66 8.23 12.34
C ALA A 470 6.66 8.23 13.50
N GLN A 471 7.72 7.42 13.40
CA GLN A 471 8.78 7.34 14.40
C GLN A 471 9.64 8.60 14.47
N GLN A 472 9.95 9.29 13.37
CA GLN A 472 10.66 10.57 13.45
C GLN A 472 9.75 11.68 13.98
N LEU A 473 8.50 11.73 13.51
CA LEU A 473 7.54 12.78 13.87
C LEU A 473 7.11 12.69 15.34
N MET A 474 7.06 11.51 15.97
CA MET A 474 6.72 11.41 17.39
C MET A 474 7.76 12.02 18.34
N PHE A 475 8.96 12.35 17.85
CA PHE A 475 10.03 12.98 18.64
C PHE A 475 10.14 14.49 18.48
N VAL A 476 9.33 15.13 17.63
CA VAL A 476 9.38 16.59 17.53
C VAL A 476 8.93 17.20 18.86
N ARG A 477 9.68 18.19 19.37
CA ARG A 477 9.36 18.85 20.64
C ARG A 477 9.10 20.33 20.44
N SER A 478 9.92 20.99 19.63
CA SER A 478 9.82 22.41 19.33
C SER A 478 9.22 22.69 17.95
N TYR A 479 8.75 23.92 17.74
CA TYR A 479 8.35 24.40 16.42
C TYR A 479 9.52 24.32 15.42
N GLU A 480 10.74 24.64 15.86
CA GLU A 480 11.95 24.58 15.03
C GLU A 480 12.28 23.14 14.60
N ASP A 481 12.12 22.15 15.49
CA ASP A 481 12.33 20.73 15.15
C ASP A 481 11.40 20.33 14.01
N MET A 482 10.12 20.71 14.11
CA MET A 482 9.13 20.41 13.09
C MET A 482 9.46 21.12 11.77
N ARG A 483 9.87 22.39 11.81
CA ARG A 483 10.26 23.14 10.60
C ARG A 483 11.51 22.62 9.92
N ASN A 484 12.44 22.07 10.68
CA ASN A 484 13.69 21.51 10.16
C ASN A 484 13.61 19.99 9.91
N ILE A 485 12.44 19.36 10.07
CA ILE A 485 12.32 17.89 9.98
C ILE A 485 12.76 17.35 8.62
N MET A 486 12.45 18.04 7.52
CA MET A 486 12.80 17.61 6.17
C MET A 486 14.32 17.60 5.93
N GLU A 487 15.04 18.55 6.52
CA GLU A 487 16.50 18.67 6.38
C GLU A 487 17.23 17.73 7.34
N THR A 488 16.79 17.68 8.59
CA THR A 488 17.44 16.87 9.64
C THR A 488 17.32 15.37 9.40
N THR A 489 16.27 14.93 8.73
CA THR A 489 16.06 13.52 8.34
C THR A 489 16.59 13.18 6.95
N GLY A 490 16.92 14.20 6.13
CA GLY A 490 17.26 14.05 4.71
C GLY A 490 16.06 13.80 3.78
N TRP A 491 14.82 13.86 4.29
CA TRP A 491 13.61 13.68 3.48
C TRP A 491 13.46 14.71 2.35
N ARG A 492 14.06 15.91 2.49
CA ARG A 492 14.09 16.93 1.43
C ARG A 492 14.61 16.36 0.11
N ALA A 493 15.74 15.66 0.15
CA ALA A 493 16.36 15.08 -1.04
C ALA A 493 15.51 13.97 -1.67
N VAL A 494 14.70 13.27 -0.86
CA VAL A 494 13.75 12.26 -1.35
C VAL A 494 12.60 12.93 -2.11
N VAL A 495 12.02 13.99 -1.54
CA VAL A 495 10.94 14.76 -2.17
C VAL A 495 11.41 15.43 -3.46
N ASP A 496 12.57 16.08 -3.45
CA ASP A 496 13.09 16.77 -4.64
C ASP A 496 13.35 15.79 -5.80
N ARG A 497 13.87 14.59 -5.50
CA ARG A 497 14.03 13.53 -6.50
C ARG A 497 12.69 13.05 -7.03
N TYR A 498 11.73 12.81 -6.13
CA TYR A 498 10.38 12.40 -6.48
C TYR A 498 9.73 13.40 -7.43
N GLU A 499 9.81 14.69 -7.14
CA GLU A 499 9.26 15.74 -8.01
C GLU A 499 9.95 15.81 -9.36
N ALA A 500 11.29 15.76 -9.38
CA ALA A 500 12.05 15.77 -10.62
C ALA A 500 11.69 14.58 -11.53
N ASP A 501 11.43 13.41 -10.95
CA ASP A 501 11.01 12.24 -11.70
C ASP A 501 9.52 12.28 -12.10
N LEU A 502 8.68 12.88 -11.26
CA LEU A 502 7.27 13.08 -11.53
C LEU A 502 7.06 14.06 -12.71
N GLU A 503 7.80 15.16 -12.76
CA GLU A 503 7.70 16.15 -13.85
C GLU A 503 8.03 15.54 -15.22
N LYS A 504 8.89 14.52 -15.28
CA LYS A 504 9.19 13.78 -16.53
C LYS A 504 7.99 12.97 -17.03
N VAL A 505 7.08 12.57 -16.14
CA VAL A 505 5.96 11.67 -16.49
C VAL A 505 4.62 12.39 -16.56
N LEU A 506 4.44 13.53 -15.89
CA LEU A 506 3.20 14.32 -15.92
C LEU A 506 2.67 14.62 -17.34
N PRO A 507 3.51 14.96 -18.34
CA PRO A 507 3.04 15.19 -19.71
C PRO A 507 2.29 14.00 -20.33
N LYS A 508 2.49 12.77 -19.83
CA LYS A 508 1.76 11.59 -20.32
C LYS A 508 0.26 11.66 -20.06
N LEU A 509 -0.20 12.45 -19.08
CA LEU A 509 -1.62 12.64 -18.81
C LEU A 509 -2.36 13.29 -20.00
N GLU A 510 -1.64 14.07 -20.82
CA GLU A 510 -2.19 14.75 -22.00
C GLU A 510 -2.68 13.79 -23.09
N ALA A 511 -2.28 12.51 -23.02
CA ALA A 511 -2.67 11.52 -24.01
C ALA A 511 -4.18 11.21 -24.02
N CYS A 512 -4.85 11.38 -22.87
CA CYS A 512 -6.25 11.00 -22.67
C CYS A 512 -6.93 11.99 -21.70
N ILE A 513 -7.44 13.09 -22.25
CA ILE A 513 -8.21 14.11 -21.52
C ILE A 513 -9.56 14.29 -22.22
N ALA A 514 -10.63 14.30 -21.44
CA ALA A 514 -11.97 14.63 -21.90
C ALA A 514 -12.60 15.70 -21.00
N ALA A 515 -13.42 16.56 -21.59
CA ALA A 515 -14.32 17.46 -20.88
C ALA A 515 -15.75 16.95 -20.97
N ILE A 516 -16.44 16.93 -19.84
CA ILE A 516 -17.89 16.77 -19.77
C ILE A 516 -18.45 18.10 -19.24
N GLU A 517 -19.22 18.80 -20.07
CA GLU A 517 -19.92 20.02 -19.67
C GLU A 517 -21.39 19.68 -19.41
N PHE A 518 -21.94 20.15 -18.28
CA PHE A 518 -23.33 19.95 -17.92
C PHE A 518 -23.95 21.22 -17.33
N VAL A 519 -25.28 21.26 -17.27
CA VAL A 519 -26.04 22.32 -16.59
C VAL A 519 -27.03 21.71 -15.61
N ASP A 520 -27.30 22.44 -14.54
CA ASP A 520 -28.38 22.13 -13.63
C ASP A 520 -29.69 22.77 -14.12
N PRO A 521 -30.74 21.99 -14.46
CA PRO A 521 -32.03 22.55 -14.84
C PRO A 521 -32.62 23.49 -13.79
N THR A 522 -32.31 23.32 -12.50
CA THR A 522 -32.85 24.17 -11.42
C THR A 522 -32.22 25.56 -11.36
N GLU A 523 -31.06 25.76 -11.98
CA GLU A 523 -30.38 27.07 -12.05
C GLU A 523 -30.99 28.00 -13.12
N THR A 524 -31.94 27.50 -13.89
CA THR A 524 -32.56 28.29 -14.96
C THR A 524 -33.62 29.18 -14.32
N ASN A 525 -33.56 30.51 -14.54
CA ASN A 525 -34.46 31.52 -13.96
C ASN A 525 -35.94 31.38 -14.41
N GLY A 526 -36.57 30.22 -14.18
CA GLY A 526 -37.92 29.89 -14.65
C GLY A 526 -38.04 29.75 -16.17
N ALA A 527 -36.91 29.67 -16.90
CA ALA A 527 -36.89 29.62 -18.36
C ALA A 527 -37.39 28.24 -18.83
N ALA A 528 -38.66 28.16 -19.25
CA ALA A 528 -39.22 26.92 -19.77
C ALA A 528 -38.66 26.61 -21.17
N VAL A 529 -38.05 25.44 -21.32
CA VAL A 529 -37.57 24.93 -22.62
C VAL A 529 -38.79 24.79 -23.56
N PRO A 530 -38.79 25.46 -24.73
CA PRO A 530 -39.93 25.41 -25.64
C PRO A 530 -40.28 23.97 -26.05
N ALA A 531 -41.57 23.61 -26.03
CA ALA A 531 -42.04 22.26 -26.38
C ALA A 531 -41.56 21.80 -27.78
N ALA A 532 -41.47 22.74 -28.73
CA ALA A 532 -40.94 22.48 -30.06
C ALA A 532 -39.46 22.04 -30.03
N LEU A 533 -38.63 22.65 -29.17
CA LEU A 533 -37.23 22.28 -28.96
C LEU A 533 -37.10 20.90 -28.30
N LYS A 534 -38.00 20.54 -27.39
CA LYS A 534 -38.06 19.18 -26.81
C LYS A 534 -38.36 18.12 -27.87
N GLY A 535 -39.32 18.41 -28.77
CA GLY A 535 -39.67 17.53 -29.89
C GLY A 535 -38.53 17.40 -30.90
N PHE A 536 -37.96 18.53 -31.34
CA PHE A 536 -36.85 18.56 -32.30
C PHE A 536 -35.56 17.95 -31.72
N GLY A 537 -35.29 18.19 -30.43
CA GLY A 537 -34.14 17.64 -29.72
C GLY A 537 -34.14 16.12 -29.68
N ARG A 538 -35.31 15.47 -29.49
CA ARG A 538 -35.41 14.01 -29.57
C ARG A 538 -35.06 13.47 -30.96
N ILE A 539 -35.48 14.18 -32.01
CA ILE A 539 -35.19 13.80 -33.41
C ILE A 539 -33.70 13.98 -33.72
N ILE A 540 -33.12 15.14 -33.36
CA ILE A 540 -31.69 15.41 -33.60
C ILE A 540 -30.82 14.45 -32.77
N LYS A 541 -31.19 14.14 -31.52
CA LYS A 541 -30.46 13.17 -30.70
C LYS A 541 -30.49 11.76 -31.29
N ALA A 542 -31.59 11.36 -31.94
CA ALA A 542 -31.70 10.07 -32.62
C ALA A 542 -30.91 10.01 -33.95
N LEU A 543 -30.71 11.15 -34.62
CA LEU A 543 -30.04 11.23 -35.93
C LEU A 543 -28.58 11.66 -35.88
N SER A 544 -28.12 12.23 -34.76
CA SER A 544 -26.79 12.80 -34.60
C SER A 544 -25.82 11.82 -33.93
N THR A 545 -24.70 11.53 -34.58
CA THR A 545 -23.56 10.81 -33.96
C THR A 545 -22.84 11.64 -32.89
N ARG A 546 -23.17 12.93 -32.76
CA ARG A 546 -22.54 13.87 -31.81
C ARG A 546 -23.35 14.10 -30.51
N ASN A 547 -24.48 13.41 -30.28
CA ASN A 547 -25.27 13.53 -29.04
C ASN A 547 -25.48 14.99 -28.57
N ILE A 548 -25.86 15.87 -29.50
CA ILE A 548 -26.11 17.28 -29.18
C ILE A 548 -27.46 17.39 -28.47
N ASP A 549 -27.44 17.73 -27.18
CA ASP A 549 -28.66 18.00 -26.41
C ASP A 549 -29.09 19.46 -26.60
N LEU A 550 -30.04 19.67 -27.51
CA LEU A 550 -30.59 21.01 -27.80
C LEU A 550 -31.28 21.65 -26.60
N GLU A 551 -31.79 20.85 -25.65
CA GLU A 551 -32.35 21.35 -24.40
C GLU A 551 -31.24 21.94 -23.54
N ALA A 552 -30.13 21.22 -23.36
CA ALA A 552 -28.98 21.70 -22.60
C ALA A 552 -28.34 22.96 -23.22
N LEU A 553 -28.20 23.00 -24.55
CA LEU A 553 -27.72 24.19 -25.25
C LEU A 553 -28.66 25.39 -25.06
N TRP A 554 -29.97 25.17 -25.11
CA TRP A 554 -30.93 26.24 -24.86
C TRP A 554 -30.85 26.77 -23.42
N LEU A 555 -30.75 25.88 -22.43
CA LEU A 555 -30.59 26.27 -21.02
C LEU A 555 -29.34 27.12 -20.81
N ARG A 556 -28.22 26.77 -21.46
CA ARG A 556 -26.98 27.55 -21.45
C ARG A 556 -27.13 28.92 -22.11
N TYR A 557 -27.61 28.98 -23.36
CA TYR A 557 -27.58 30.23 -24.15
C TYR A 557 -28.75 31.17 -23.89
N LYS A 558 -29.91 30.64 -23.49
CA LYS A 558 -31.16 31.41 -23.30
C LYS A 558 -31.67 31.37 -21.87
N GLY A 559 -31.46 30.25 -21.16
CA GLY A 559 -31.82 30.13 -19.75
C GLY A 559 -30.83 30.79 -18.78
N GLY A 560 -29.63 31.13 -19.25
CA GLY A 560 -28.57 31.74 -18.45
C GLY A 560 -27.88 30.78 -17.48
N ALA A 561 -28.14 29.47 -17.60
CA ALA A 561 -27.51 28.47 -16.73
C ALA A 561 -25.99 28.45 -16.96
N LYS A 562 -25.22 28.52 -15.88
CA LYS A 562 -23.77 28.41 -15.94
C LYS A 562 -23.40 26.95 -16.27
N PRO A 563 -22.60 26.69 -17.31
CA PRO A 563 -22.12 25.34 -17.55
C PRO A 563 -21.04 24.99 -16.51
N HIS A 564 -21.24 23.87 -15.85
CA HIS A 564 -20.28 23.23 -14.96
C HIS A 564 -19.43 22.25 -15.76
N ARG A 565 -18.16 22.09 -15.39
CA ARG A 565 -17.20 21.29 -16.17
C ARG A 565 -16.50 20.24 -15.32
N ILE A 566 -16.56 19.01 -15.81
CA ILE A 566 -15.75 17.89 -15.32
C ILE A 566 -14.57 17.69 -16.28
N LEU A 567 -13.35 17.75 -15.75
CA LEU A 567 -12.16 17.29 -16.46
C LEU A 567 -11.92 15.82 -16.10
N LEU A 568 -12.03 14.93 -17.09
CA LEU A 568 -11.79 13.50 -16.94
C LEU A 568 -10.47 13.12 -17.61
N THR A 569 -9.58 12.44 -16.88
CA THR A 569 -8.31 11.94 -17.44
C THR A 569 -8.06 10.47 -17.10
N LEU A 570 -7.30 9.79 -17.95
CA LEU A 570 -6.87 8.41 -17.76
C LEU A 570 -5.46 8.39 -17.18
N ALA A 571 -5.26 7.63 -16.09
CA ALA A 571 -3.93 7.34 -15.58
C ALA A 571 -3.07 6.70 -16.69
N PRO A 572 -1.94 7.31 -17.07
CA PRO A 572 -1.14 6.80 -18.18
C PRO A 572 -0.52 5.46 -17.82
N PHE A 573 -0.18 4.67 -18.84
CA PHE A 573 0.70 3.53 -18.61
C PHE A 573 2.08 4.03 -18.18
N GLN A 574 2.57 3.49 -17.08
CA GLN A 574 3.87 3.86 -16.51
C GLN A 574 4.74 2.62 -16.38
N SER A 575 6.02 2.79 -16.73
CA SER A 575 7.01 1.75 -16.46
C SER A 575 7.21 1.61 -14.95
N ARG A 576 7.83 0.51 -14.49
CA ARG A 576 8.10 0.31 -13.06
C ARG A 576 9.10 1.30 -12.47
N LYS A 577 9.93 1.89 -13.34
CA LYS A 577 10.91 2.93 -12.97
C LYS A 577 10.29 4.31 -12.93
N GLU A 578 9.06 4.46 -13.41
CA GLU A 578 8.35 5.74 -13.41
C GLU A 578 7.48 5.86 -12.16
N HIS A 579 7.53 7.03 -11.53
CA HIS A 579 6.66 7.34 -10.40
C HIS A 579 5.20 7.35 -10.85
N ARG A 580 4.33 6.71 -10.07
CA ARG A 580 2.89 6.77 -10.35
C ARG A 580 2.38 8.18 -10.14
N ILE A 581 1.63 8.69 -11.11
CA ILE A 581 0.98 10.00 -10.96
C ILE A 581 -0.24 9.80 -10.07
N ASN A 582 -0.23 10.38 -8.88
CA ASN A 582 -1.40 10.39 -8.01
C ASN A 582 -2.41 11.48 -8.44
N VAL A 583 -3.61 11.45 -7.86
CA VAL A 583 -4.71 12.36 -8.22
C VAL A 583 -4.34 13.83 -7.95
N ALA A 584 -3.71 14.13 -6.81
CA ALA A 584 -3.31 15.49 -6.45
C ALA A 584 -2.29 16.06 -7.45
N SER A 585 -1.28 15.27 -7.81
CA SER A 585 -0.28 15.63 -8.83
C SER A 585 -0.92 15.83 -10.20
N ALA A 586 -1.90 14.99 -10.57
CA ALA A 586 -2.64 15.16 -11.82
C ALA A 586 -3.46 16.46 -11.83
N ILE A 587 -4.15 16.79 -10.73
CA ILE A 587 -4.90 18.05 -10.58
C ILE A 587 -3.96 19.26 -10.69
N ASN A 588 -2.86 19.26 -9.92
CA ASN A 588 -1.90 20.37 -9.92
C ASN A 588 -1.23 20.58 -11.27
N TYR A 589 -1.04 19.52 -12.04
CA TYR A 589 -0.58 19.64 -13.42
C TYR A 589 -1.66 20.18 -14.34
N MET A 590 -2.88 19.64 -14.27
CA MET A 590 -3.97 19.98 -15.20
C MET A 590 -4.52 21.39 -15.01
N LYS A 591 -4.56 21.90 -13.77
CA LYS A 591 -5.03 23.27 -13.48
C LYS A 591 -4.17 24.34 -14.13
N ARG A 592 -2.91 24.02 -14.50
CA ARG A 592 -2.02 24.91 -15.27
C ARG A 592 -2.57 25.21 -16.67
N PHE A 593 -3.43 24.34 -17.21
CA PHE A 593 -3.87 24.40 -18.60
C PHE A 593 -5.38 24.50 -18.76
N PHE A 594 -6.17 23.94 -17.84
CA PHE A 594 -7.62 23.85 -17.98
C PHE A 594 -8.34 24.38 -16.75
N ARG A 595 -9.46 25.08 -16.97
CA ARG A 595 -10.45 25.40 -15.94
C ARG A 595 -11.46 24.26 -15.87
N PHE A 596 -11.80 23.83 -14.65
CA PHE A 596 -12.81 22.80 -14.38
C PHE A 596 -13.32 22.96 -12.94
N ASP A 597 -14.56 22.54 -12.70
CA ASP A 597 -15.19 22.56 -11.38
C ASP A 597 -15.00 21.21 -10.67
N TYR A 598 -14.91 20.12 -11.44
CA TYR A 598 -14.68 18.76 -10.95
C TYR A 598 -13.56 18.07 -11.72
N PHE A 599 -12.79 17.22 -11.04
CA PHE A 599 -11.72 16.43 -11.63
C PHE A 599 -11.96 14.94 -11.40
N PHE A 600 -11.99 14.18 -12.49
CA PHE A 600 -12.22 12.73 -12.48
C PHE A 600 -10.96 12.03 -13.00
N TYR A 601 -10.42 11.10 -12.22
CA TYR A 601 -9.18 10.39 -12.51
C TYR A 601 -9.43 8.88 -12.62
N ALA A 602 -9.34 8.34 -13.83
CA ALA A 602 -9.59 6.93 -14.11
C ALA A 602 -8.30 6.11 -14.01
N TRP A 603 -8.21 5.22 -13.02
CA TRP A 603 -7.12 4.25 -12.87
C TRP A 603 -7.38 3.03 -13.75
N GLY A 604 -7.34 3.25 -15.06
CA GLY A 604 -7.89 2.30 -16.01
C GLY A 604 -9.40 2.13 -15.81
N ALA A 605 -9.91 0.93 -16.10
CA ALA A 605 -11.33 0.62 -16.03
C ALA A 605 -11.86 0.39 -14.62
N ASN A 606 -10.97 0.09 -13.66
CA ASN A 606 -11.37 -0.57 -12.41
C ASN A 606 -11.67 0.39 -11.26
N LEU A 607 -11.19 1.63 -11.34
CA LEU A 607 -11.29 2.58 -10.24
C LEU A 607 -11.34 4.01 -10.80
N LEU A 608 -12.29 4.79 -10.30
CA LEU A 608 -12.47 6.20 -10.64
C LEU A 608 -12.42 7.01 -9.35
N THR A 609 -11.44 7.90 -9.23
CA THR A 609 -11.32 8.83 -8.11
C THR A 609 -11.76 10.21 -8.55
N THR A 610 -12.60 10.88 -7.75
CA THR A 610 -13.18 12.18 -8.09
C THR A 610 -12.89 13.21 -7.01
N ARG A 611 -12.76 14.47 -7.44
CA ARG A 611 -12.58 15.65 -6.58
C ARG A 611 -13.41 16.80 -7.11
N ARG A 612 -14.09 17.52 -6.22
CA ARG A 612 -14.57 18.88 -6.46
C ARG A 612 -13.38 19.81 -6.30
N PHE A 613 -13.15 20.65 -7.29
CA PHE A 613 -12.06 21.61 -7.31
C PHE A 613 -12.55 23.03 -7.05
N ASN A 614 -13.75 23.36 -7.52
CA ASN A 614 -14.40 24.62 -7.21
C ASN A 614 -15.29 24.44 -5.96
N ASP A 615 -14.83 24.88 -4.80
CA ASP A 615 -15.56 24.69 -3.53
C ASP A 615 -16.90 25.42 -3.46
N THR A 616 -17.10 26.44 -4.32
CA THR A 616 -18.39 27.14 -4.42
C THR A 616 -19.42 26.39 -5.27
N ASP A 617 -19.01 25.34 -5.98
CA ASP A 617 -19.87 24.55 -6.85
C ASP A 617 -20.46 23.36 -6.08
N GLN A 618 -21.74 23.43 -5.74
CA GLN A 618 -22.46 22.31 -5.11
C GLN A 618 -23.39 21.57 -6.09
N SER A 619 -23.17 21.74 -7.40
CA SER A 619 -24.04 21.15 -8.41
C SER A 619 -23.99 19.63 -8.43
N LEU A 620 -22.88 19.01 -8.04
CA LEU A 620 -22.74 17.56 -7.86
C LEU A 620 -22.27 17.23 -6.44
N ASP A 621 -23.04 16.38 -5.78
CA ASP A 621 -22.59 15.66 -4.60
C ASP A 621 -21.91 14.36 -5.04
N LEU A 622 -20.59 14.29 -4.86
CA LEU A 622 -19.81 13.13 -5.28
C LEU A 622 -20.09 11.89 -4.42
N SER A 623 -20.53 12.06 -3.17
CA SER A 623 -20.83 10.94 -2.27
C SER A 623 -22.01 10.11 -2.76
N THR A 624 -23.02 10.78 -3.31
CA THR A 624 -24.23 10.14 -3.88
C THR A 624 -24.05 9.75 -5.34
N LEU A 625 -23.19 10.46 -6.09
CA LEU A 625 -22.88 10.10 -7.48
C LEU A 625 -22.06 8.80 -7.61
N MET A 626 -21.10 8.55 -6.71
CA MET A 626 -20.21 7.38 -6.83
C MET A 626 -20.96 6.03 -6.82
N PRO A 627 -21.95 5.78 -5.95
CA PRO A 627 -22.81 4.60 -6.04
C PRO A 627 -23.53 4.43 -7.38
N ILE A 628 -23.86 5.52 -8.06
CA ILE A 628 -24.52 5.51 -9.38
C ILE A 628 -23.52 5.13 -10.47
N LEU A 629 -22.28 5.59 -10.38
CA LEU A 629 -21.22 5.27 -11.33
C LEU A 629 -20.66 3.86 -11.13
N GLY A 630 -20.59 3.38 -9.88
CA GLY A 630 -20.11 2.06 -9.50
C GLY A 630 -21.21 1.21 -8.86
N GLY A 631 -20.98 0.73 -7.63
CA GLY A 631 -21.92 -0.08 -6.85
C GLY A 631 -22.28 0.49 -5.48
N PRO A 632 -23.20 -0.14 -4.72
CA PRO A 632 -23.74 0.42 -3.47
C PRO A 632 -22.71 0.71 -2.36
N GLY A 633 -21.55 0.03 -2.38
CA GLY A 633 -20.46 0.25 -1.43
C GLY A 633 -19.46 1.35 -1.83
N ASP A 634 -19.63 1.96 -3.01
CA ASP A 634 -18.81 3.08 -3.46
C ASP A 634 -19.31 4.42 -2.87
N GLY A 635 -18.45 5.43 -2.76
CA GLY A 635 -18.80 6.67 -2.05
C GLY A 635 -17.61 7.49 -1.58
N GLY A 636 -17.85 8.35 -0.61
CA GLY A 636 -16.84 9.23 0.01
C GLY A 636 -17.49 10.51 0.53
N HIS A 637 -16.71 11.59 0.57
CA HIS A 637 -17.19 12.94 0.87
C HIS A 637 -17.87 13.57 -0.36
N SER A 638 -18.76 14.54 -0.15
CA SER A 638 -19.45 15.29 -1.22
C SER A 638 -18.47 15.94 -2.21
N SER A 639 -17.29 16.31 -1.74
CA SER A 639 -16.20 16.92 -2.50
C SER A 639 -15.10 15.94 -2.93
N ALA A 640 -15.08 14.71 -2.41
CA ALA A 640 -14.01 13.75 -2.68
C ALA A 640 -14.51 12.32 -2.50
N ALA A 641 -14.66 11.58 -3.60
CA ALA A 641 -15.23 10.24 -3.55
C ALA A 641 -14.52 9.30 -4.54
N THR A 642 -14.76 8.00 -4.42
CA THR A 642 -14.20 6.99 -5.31
C THR A 642 -15.24 5.91 -5.59
N CYS A 643 -15.20 5.35 -6.80
CA CYS A 643 -16.01 4.19 -7.16
C CYS A 643 -15.26 3.17 -8.01
N LYS A 644 -15.83 1.97 -8.11
CA LYS A 644 -15.41 0.93 -9.05
C LYS A 644 -16.47 0.82 -10.16
N PRO A 645 -16.30 1.49 -11.31
CA PRO A 645 -17.27 1.42 -12.40
C PRO A 645 -17.70 0.00 -12.81
N PRO A 646 -16.83 -1.04 -12.79
CA PRO A 646 -17.23 -2.40 -13.10
C PRO A 646 -18.23 -3.04 -12.13
N SER A 647 -18.39 -2.47 -10.92
CA SER A 647 -19.40 -2.90 -9.95
C SER A 647 -20.82 -2.46 -10.33
N ASN A 648 -20.96 -1.56 -11.31
CA ASN A 648 -22.25 -1.14 -11.81
C ASN A 648 -22.90 -2.25 -12.65
N PRO A 649 -24.16 -2.67 -12.37
CA PRO A 649 -24.84 -3.69 -13.15
C PRO A 649 -25.02 -3.35 -14.64
N ARG A 650 -24.93 -2.07 -15.01
CA ARG A 650 -25.02 -1.56 -16.39
C ARG A 650 -23.64 -1.31 -17.02
N TRP A 651 -22.54 -1.77 -16.41
CA TRP A 651 -21.19 -1.59 -16.93
C TRP A 651 -20.98 -2.36 -18.25
N PRO A 652 -20.62 -1.70 -19.36
CA PRO A 652 -20.41 -2.37 -20.64
C PRO A 652 -19.00 -2.98 -20.71
N ALA A 653 -18.81 -4.10 -20.02
CA ALA A 653 -17.51 -4.76 -19.85
C ALA A 653 -16.77 -5.00 -21.18
N GLU A 654 -17.46 -5.43 -22.23
CA GLU A 654 -16.86 -5.67 -23.55
C GLU A 654 -16.19 -4.43 -24.17
N LYS A 655 -16.72 -3.23 -23.87
CA LYS A 655 -16.18 -1.97 -24.39
C LYS A 655 -15.05 -1.43 -23.54
N PHE A 656 -15.14 -1.58 -22.22
CA PHE A 656 -14.29 -0.87 -21.27
C PHE A 656 -13.42 -1.76 -20.39
N ALA A 657 -13.39 -3.08 -20.58
CA ALA A 657 -12.48 -3.98 -19.85
C ALA A 657 -11.02 -3.51 -19.90
N ARG A 658 -10.62 -2.83 -20.97
CA ARG A 658 -9.34 -2.12 -21.06
C ARG A 658 -9.54 -0.73 -21.64
N LEU A 659 -9.44 0.29 -20.80
CA LEU A 659 -9.41 1.68 -21.24
C LEU A 659 -8.10 2.00 -21.95
N LYS A 660 -8.20 2.63 -23.11
CA LYS A 660 -7.12 3.08 -23.97
C LYS A 660 -7.55 4.39 -24.63
N LYS A 661 -6.62 5.05 -25.32
CA LYS A 661 -6.91 6.27 -26.09
C LYS A 661 -8.12 6.13 -27.03
N ASP A 662 -8.23 4.98 -27.71
CA ASP A 662 -9.23 4.79 -28.77
C ASP A 662 -10.68 4.66 -28.25
N ASN A 663 -10.88 4.19 -27.02
CA ASN A 663 -12.22 4.05 -26.41
C ASN A 663 -12.47 5.06 -25.28
N PHE A 664 -11.53 5.97 -25.01
CA PHE A 664 -11.63 6.90 -23.88
C PHE A 664 -12.78 7.91 -24.03
N LEU A 665 -13.06 8.38 -25.25
CA LEU A 665 -14.20 9.26 -25.49
C LEU A 665 -15.54 8.55 -25.23
N ASP A 666 -15.65 7.28 -25.60
CA ASP A 666 -16.86 6.49 -25.33
C ASP A 666 -17.01 6.21 -23.84
N TYR A 667 -15.90 6.02 -23.12
CA TYR A 667 -15.91 5.95 -21.66
C TYR A 667 -16.39 7.27 -21.04
N ALA A 668 -15.90 8.42 -21.50
CA ALA A 668 -16.36 9.72 -21.04
C ALA A 668 -17.87 9.93 -21.28
N ARG A 669 -18.38 9.47 -22.43
CA ARG A 669 -19.82 9.49 -22.76
C ARG A 669 -20.63 8.60 -21.81
N TYR A 670 -20.14 7.40 -21.51
CA TYR A 670 -20.77 6.52 -20.52
C TYR A 670 -20.88 7.20 -19.15
N ILE A 671 -19.80 7.83 -18.67
CA ILE A 671 -19.81 8.58 -17.40
C ILE A 671 -20.84 9.72 -17.47
N ALA A 672 -20.84 10.51 -18.55
CA ALA A 672 -21.81 11.59 -18.73
C ALA A 672 -23.26 11.10 -18.74
N ASP A 673 -23.55 9.98 -19.41
CA ASP A 673 -24.88 9.37 -19.44
C ASP A 673 -25.32 8.88 -18.06
N ARG A 674 -24.40 8.34 -17.24
CA ARG A 674 -24.70 7.95 -15.85
C ARG A 674 -24.94 9.15 -14.95
N ILE A 675 -24.16 10.23 -15.10
CA ILE A 675 -24.42 11.49 -14.39
C ILE A 675 -25.83 11.98 -14.73
N ALA A 676 -26.17 12.08 -16.01
CA ALA A 676 -27.48 12.56 -16.44
C ALA A 676 -28.65 11.72 -15.89
N GLU A 677 -28.52 10.39 -15.94
CA GLU A 677 -29.54 9.49 -15.39
C GLU A 677 -29.66 9.56 -13.88
N GLY A 678 -28.54 9.67 -13.17
CA GLY A 678 -28.49 9.60 -11.72
C GLY A 678 -28.83 10.89 -10.99
N THR A 679 -28.43 12.03 -11.55
CA THR A 679 -28.54 13.33 -10.88
C THR A 679 -29.52 14.27 -11.58
N GLY A 680 -30.10 13.86 -12.71
CA GLY A 680 -31.04 14.67 -13.49
C GLY A 680 -30.39 15.84 -14.24
N LYS A 681 -29.06 15.99 -14.18
CA LYS A 681 -28.33 17.05 -14.88
C LYS A 681 -28.39 16.85 -16.40
N LYS A 682 -28.25 17.95 -17.14
CA LYS A 682 -28.30 17.94 -18.62
C LYS A 682 -26.90 18.10 -19.20
N ILE A 683 -26.45 17.09 -19.94
CA ILE A 683 -25.13 17.09 -20.59
C ILE A 683 -25.18 18.03 -21.79
N VAL A 684 -24.32 19.05 -21.78
CA VAL A 684 -24.16 20.02 -22.86
C VAL A 684 -23.20 19.49 -23.91
N SER A 685 -22.04 18.96 -23.48
CA SER A 685 -21.05 18.42 -24.40
C SER A 685 -20.16 17.37 -23.74
N VAL A 686 -19.67 16.42 -24.55
CA VAL A 686 -18.60 15.48 -24.18
C VAL A 686 -17.60 15.46 -25.32
N ARG A 687 -16.35 15.86 -25.06
CA ARG A 687 -15.31 15.93 -26.09
C ARG A 687 -13.93 15.63 -25.52
N LEU A 688 -13.04 15.12 -26.36
CA LEU A 688 -11.61 15.06 -26.04
C LEU A 688 -11.04 16.48 -26.05
N LEU A 689 -10.08 16.74 -25.18
CA LEU A 689 -9.30 17.97 -25.16
C LEU A 689 -7.90 17.72 -25.71
N ASN A 690 -7.35 18.72 -26.40
CA ASN A 690 -5.94 18.78 -26.73
C ASN A 690 -5.35 20.05 -26.15
N ARG A 691 -4.29 19.92 -25.34
CA ARG A 691 -3.61 21.05 -24.68
C ARG A 691 -3.27 22.18 -25.66
N SER A 692 -2.79 21.87 -26.87
CA SER A 692 -2.36 22.91 -27.81
C SER A 692 -3.52 23.76 -28.37
N THR A 693 -4.76 23.27 -28.31
CA THR A 693 -5.93 23.91 -28.93
C THR A 693 -7.02 24.29 -27.95
N ASP A 694 -7.07 23.64 -26.78
CA ASP A 694 -8.15 23.77 -25.79
C ASP A 694 -7.67 24.30 -24.43
N ALA A 695 -6.40 24.68 -24.27
CA ALA A 695 -5.93 25.28 -23.02
C ALA A 695 -6.63 26.64 -22.77
N ASP A 696 -7.12 26.81 -21.55
CA ASP A 696 -7.80 28.04 -21.09
C ASP A 696 -6.80 29.14 -20.69
N PHE A 697 -5.52 28.79 -20.51
CA PHE A 697 -4.44 29.69 -20.12
C PHE A 697 -3.30 29.63 -21.15
N PRO A 698 -2.66 30.76 -21.48
CA PRO A 698 -1.48 30.76 -22.35
C PRO A 698 -0.36 29.93 -21.73
N ALA A 699 0.33 29.17 -22.58
CA ALA A 699 1.38 28.22 -22.19
C ALA A 699 2.66 28.88 -21.68
#